data_AF-A0A8D9DXB1-F1
#
_entry.id   AF-A0A8D9DXB1-F1
#
_cell.length_a   1.000
_cell.length_b   1.000
_cell.length_c   1.000
_cell.angle_alpha   90.00
_cell.angle_beta   90.00
_cell.angle_gamma   90.00
#
_symmetry.space_group_name_H-M   'P 1'
#
loop_
_entity.id
_entity.type
_entity.pdbx_description
1 polymer ?
#
loop_
_entity_poly.entity_id
_entity_poly.type
_entity_poly.pdbx_seq_one_letter_code
_entity_poly.pdbx_strand_id
1 'polypeptide(L)'
;MISSGSKSIRQRSGGTKIKSPSEDVVYSSKLSSPRRSQPSSVLAPTYMFGLFVLVYLATYGFVMLVERQLPRPLTIQDEPRHPGRFIAERVYNHLVNLTSLGPRPVGSFENEVLAVNFLRKEINNVIQQSDPKVHQIRLDTQTVSGAFPLTFLDRMTNIYRNVQNVIVRVGPVVESAHSLLVNCHFDTVPDSPGASDDGSSCALMLELLRVIALSPTPLQNNIVFLFNGAEEAFLQASHGFITQHPWARNVRAFVNLEACGAGGREVLFQSGPKNPWLMEVYSASVPYPFASSLAQDVFQSGLIPGDTDFRIFRDFGNIPGLDFAWSKNGYVYHTRLDAVSQIPLASLQRTGDNILPLLLNLVNSKQLVAVHQYREGSLVYFDFIGLFIVTLSSTFTILVCLLTLGLVLLSVYINSRAAGEQLAHGSSYAGLLVRCAGFTLVNYVLCLGVNLAIAFTLTKMNRAMSWYGAHLWLVPLYIIPLLILSFSSILFFTHNYLAKFTRFKQSTHSSFYYNVITDSTLLLYSLIMMLLMFTYVGSVMVPLIWILSLSLFSILRSLHPSLSLNPVSSLLCFLLFSLVPYMLCSYLIYCVLLLIVPIMGRSGSGNHAEEVISFLTTTIFSLLFNLMTPCILFVRSPKKVLSSLGTIFFVSILLLVLTPLGFPYSGELSSPTPQRYMIMHVDRVYHNPYSIPDQLSVNSSSTQGQGSIRKAKSGLWLIDLDVNSPKTIDHLISEGSMSVVSEDSDCSRELYCGLPYFLPVYTFIFHTHWIQDRVYTPLGVPLDLKLTYKHVEPWNQVDQSNNT
;
A
#
# COMPACT_ATOMS: atom_id res chain seq x y z
N MET A 1 73.32 -16.34 -52.81
CA MET A 1 73.35 -17.31 -53.93
C MET A 1 72.10 -17.07 -54.79
N ILE A 2 72.19 -17.28 -56.11
CA ILE A 2 71.14 -17.73 -57.08
C ILE A 2 69.67 -17.50 -56.64
N SER A 3 68.75 -16.80 -57.31
CA SER A 3 68.68 -15.95 -58.54
C SER A 3 67.22 -15.38 -58.61
N SER A 4 66.70 -14.49 -59.47
CA SER A 4 67.11 -13.51 -60.52
C SER A 4 65.80 -12.80 -61.01
N GLY A 5 65.73 -11.70 -61.77
CA GLY A 5 66.73 -10.76 -62.30
C GLY A 5 66.23 -9.99 -63.55
N SER A 6 66.28 -8.64 -63.54
CA SER A 6 65.90 -7.70 -64.65
C SER A 6 64.36 -7.54 -64.88
N LYS A 7 63.76 -6.48 -65.46
CA LYS A 7 64.15 -5.25 -66.23
C LYS A 7 62.90 -4.28 -66.25
N SER A 8 62.81 -3.02 -66.72
CA SER A 8 63.73 -2.03 -67.36
C SER A 8 63.15 -0.58 -67.35
N ILE A 9 63.99 0.46 -67.17
CA ILE A 9 64.17 1.70 -68.01
C ILE A 9 62.91 2.51 -68.47
N ARG A 10 62.81 3.85 -68.29
CA ARG A 10 63.54 4.89 -69.09
C ARG A 10 63.48 6.34 -68.51
N GLN A 11 64.54 7.12 -68.77
CA GLN A 11 64.64 8.58 -68.51
C GLN A 11 64.61 9.41 -69.82
N ARG A 12 64.30 10.72 -69.72
CA ARG A 12 65.03 11.81 -70.40
C ARG A 12 64.70 13.18 -69.81
N SER A 13 65.58 14.16 -70.02
CA SER A 13 65.48 15.53 -69.46
C SER A 13 66.16 16.57 -70.37
N GLY A 14 65.66 17.81 -70.39
CA GLY A 14 66.41 18.98 -70.89
C GLY A 14 65.58 20.04 -71.62
N GLY A 15 66.06 21.29 -71.58
CA GLY A 15 65.63 22.38 -72.49
C GLY A 15 64.72 23.46 -71.88
N THR A 16 65.22 24.70 -71.78
CA THR A 16 64.47 25.90 -71.39
C THR A 16 64.22 26.83 -72.59
N LYS A 17 63.02 27.42 -72.70
CA LYS A 17 62.77 28.82 -73.18
C LYS A 17 61.29 29.26 -73.22
N ILE A 18 60.97 30.28 -72.41
CA ILE A 18 60.41 31.61 -72.79
C ILE A 18 59.19 31.71 -73.75
N LYS A 19 58.19 32.51 -73.30
CA LYS A 19 57.10 33.26 -74.00
C LYS A 19 55.74 32.57 -74.28
N SER A 20 54.72 33.44 -74.29
CA SER A 20 53.26 33.29 -74.47
C SER A 20 52.83 33.95 -75.81
N PRO A 21 51.52 34.13 -76.17
CA PRO A 21 50.25 33.69 -75.55
C PRO A 21 49.21 33.04 -76.51
N SER A 22 48.16 32.42 -75.96
CA SER A 22 46.77 32.25 -76.46
C SER A 22 45.95 31.64 -75.30
N GLU A 23 44.74 32.07 -74.91
CA GLU A 23 43.46 32.04 -75.64
C GLU A 23 43.04 30.60 -76.02
N ASP A 24 41.95 30.01 -75.49
CA ASP A 24 40.92 30.55 -74.57
C ASP A 24 40.12 29.40 -73.87
N VAL A 25 38.96 29.72 -73.26
CA VAL A 25 37.84 28.83 -72.85
C VAL A 25 37.85 28.28 -71.39
N VAL A 26 37.17 29.06 -70.53
CA VAL A 26 36.26 28.64 -69.43
C VAL A 26 36.82 27.90 -68.20
N TYR A 27 36.70 28.56 -67.04
CA TYR A 27 36.82 27.96 -65.71
C TYR A 27 35.73 26.90 -65.44
N SER A 28 36.13 25.70 -65.02
CA SER A 28 35.26 24.71 -64.37
C SER A 28 35.83 24.34 -63.00
N SER A 29 35.51 25.14 -61.99
CA SER A 29 35.98 24.95 -60.61
C SER A 29 35.24 23.80 -59.93
N LYS A 30 35.78 22.58 -60.07
CA LYS A 30 35.38 21.42 -59.24
C LYS A 30 35.73 21.65 -57.78
N LEU A 31 34.88 22.35 -57.03
CA LEU A 31 34.88 22.27 -55.57
C LEU A 31 34.55 20.83 -55.17
N SER A 32 35.57 20.10 -54.74
CA SER A 32 35.39 18.83 -54.04
C SER A 32 34.68 19.11 -52.71
N SER A 33 33.39 18.79 -52.62
CA SER A 33 32.65 18.91 -51.37
C SER A 33 33.29 17.97 -50.32
N PRO A 34 33.61 18.47 -49.11
CA PRO A 34 34.16 17.62 -48.07
C PRO A 34 33.08 16.63 -47.64
N ARG A 35 33.34 15.33 -47.83
CA ARG A 35 32.51 14.28 -47.23
C ARG A 35 32.53 14.46 -45.71
N ARG A 36 31.47 15.03 -45.15
CA ARG A 36 31.23 15.04 -43.69
C ARG A 36 31.27 13.60 -43.21
N SER A 37 32.35 13.22 -42.53
CA SER A 37 32.41 12.00 -41.74
C SER A 37 31.34 12.11 -40.64
N GLN A 38 30.26 11.35 -40.78
CA GLN A 38 29.27 11.29 -39.71
C GLN A 38 29.94 10.70 -38.45
N PRO A 39 29.81 11.35 -37.28
CA PRO A 39 30.39 10.82 -36.05
C PRO A 39 29.69 9.51 -35.70
N SER A 40 30.45 8.43 -35.59
CA SER A 40 29.93 7.16 -35.06
C SER A 40 29.44 7.37 -33.64
N SER A 41 28.17 7.06 -33.36
CA SER A 41 27.56 7.30 -32.04
C SER A 41 28.26 6.49 -30.95
N VAL A 42 29.05 7.16 -30.11
CA VAL A 42 29.81 6.54 -29.02
C VAL A 42 28.84 6.17 -27.89
N LEU A 43 28.35 4.92 -27.92
CA LEU A 43 27.50 4.37 -26.86
C LEU A 43 28.18 4.50 -25.49
N ALA A 44 27.38 4.83 -24.48
CA ALA A 44 27.83 5.06 -23.12
C ALA A 44 28.48 3.78 -22.53
N PRO A 45 29.63 3.89 -21.84
CA PRO A 45 30.27 2.76 -21.18
C PRO A 45 29.32 2.04 -20.22
N THR A 46 29.40 0.71 -20.13
CA THR A 46 28.46 -0.11 -19.33
C THR A 46 28.48 0.24 -17.83
N TYR A 47 29.57 0.80 -17.30
CA TYR A 47 29.62 1.27 -15.92
C TYR A 47 28.63 2.42 -15.63
N MET A 48 28.18 3.18 -16.64
CA MET A 48 27.14 4.21 -16.46
C MET A 48 25.80 3.61 -16.00
N PHE A 49 25.50 2.37 -16.39
CA PHE A 49 24.33 1.65 -15.88
C PHE A 49 24.50 1.26 -14.41
N GLY A 50 25.71 0.87 -14.00
CA GLY A 50 26.05 0.64 -12.60
C GLY A 50 25.92 1.90 -11.74
N LEU A 51 26.35 3.06 -12.27
CA LEU A 51 26.16 4.36 -11.62
C LEU A 51 24.68 4.72 -11.46
N PHE A 52 23.85 4.49 -12.49
CA PHE A 52 22.39 4.66 -12.40
C PHE A 52 21.79 3.83 -11.27
N VAL A 53 22.06 2.51 -11.26
CA VAL A 53 21.56 1.61 -10.21
C VAL A 53 22.02 2.05 -8.83
N LEU A 54 23.30 2.41 -8.66
CA LEU A 54 23.84 2.89 -7.39
C LEU A 54 23.15 4.18 -6.92
N VAL A 55 22.89 5.14 -7.82
CA VAL A 55 22.20 6.39 -7.46
C VAL A 55 20.74 6.12 -7.07
N TYR A 56 19.99 5.33 -7.85
CA TYR A 56 18.61 5.00 -7.51
C TYR A 56 18.47 4.16 -6.22
N LEU A 57 19.45 3.29 -5.92
CA LEU A 57 19.53 2.59 -4.64
C LEU A 57 19.89 3.55 -3.49
N ALA A 58 20.78 4.52 -3.70
CA ALA A 58 21.09 5.54 -2.70
C ALA A 58 19.90 6.47 -2.42
N THR A 59 19.14 6.88 -3.44
CA THR A 59 17.88 7.63 -3.28
C THR A 59 16.83 6.81 -2.54
N TYR A 60 16.70 5.51 -2.83
CA TYR A 60 15.79 4.63 -2.10
C TYR A 60 16.20 4.46 -0.63
N GLY A 61 17.49 4.24 -0.36
CA GLY A 61 18.04 4.19 0.99
C GLY A 61 17.82 5.50 1.77
N PHE A 62 17.98 6.65 1.11
CA PHE A 62 17.64 7.96 1.69
C PHE A 62 16.15 8.07 2.03
N VAL A 63 15.25 7.64 1.14
CA VAL A 63 13.79 7.59 1.40
C VAL A 63 13.47 6.70 2.61
N MET A 64 14.08 5.52 2.72
CA MET A 64 13.90 4.65 3.90
C MET A 64 14.45 5.27 5.19
N LEU A 65 15.58 5.98 5.13
CA LEU A 65 16.15 6.71 6.28
C LEU A 65 15.25 7.87 6.71
N VAL A 66 14.68 8.61 5.75
CA VAL A 66 13.73 9.71 6.04
C VAL A 66 12.43 9.17 6.63
N GLU A 67 11.86 8.09 6.10
CA GLU A 67 10.62 7.49 6.66
C GLU A 67 10.81 7.05 8.12
N ARG A 68 11.95 6.42 8.43
CA ARG A 68 12.26 5.91 9.78
C ARG A 68 12.49 7.00 10.82
N GLN A 69 12.60 8.28 10.44
CA GLN A 69 12.71 9.37 11.40
C GLN A 69 11.36 9.67 12.06
N LEU A 70 11.38 9.72 13.39
CA LEU A 70 10.29 10.08 14.30
C LEU A 70 10.82 11.12 15.31
N PRO A 71 9.97 11.99 15.88
CA PRO A 71 10.38 12.95 16.91
C PRO A 71 10.90 12.25 18.17
N ARG A 72 11.71 12.97 18.97
CA ARG A 72 12.08 12.52 20.33
C ARG A 72 10.79 12.44 21.17
N PRO A 73 10.49 11.32 21.85
CA PRO A 73 9.40 11.26 22.81
C PRO A 73 9.67 12.13 24.05
N LEU A 74 8.61 12.74 24.58
CA LEU A 74 8.63 13.51 25.81
C LEU A 74 8.18 12.65 26.99
N THR A 75 8.85 12.87 28.13
CA THR A 75 8.57 12.25 29.43
C THR A 75 7.81 13.21 30.34
N ILE A 76 7.23 12.70 31.43
CA ILE A 76 6.63 13.52 32.50
C ILE A 76 7.68 14.46 33.11
N GLN A 77 8.97 14.09 33.09
CA GLN A 77 10.09 14.94 33.52
C GLN A 77 10.40 16.10 32.55
N ASP A 78 9.90 16.04 31.32
CA ASP A 78 10.03 17.11 30.33
C ASP A 78 8.90 18.16 30.45
N GLU A 79 7.77 17.84 31.10
CA GLU A 79 6.58 18.70 31.25
C GLU A 79 6.88 20.11 31.79
N PRO A 80 7.73 20.31 32.83
CA PRO A 80 8.04 21.67 33.33
C PRO A 80 8.85 22.53 32.35
N ARG A 81 9.51 21.92 31.36
CA ARG A 81 10.23 22.64 30.28
C ARG A 81 9.35 22.84 29.03
N HIS A 82 8.27 22.08 28.93
CA HIS A 82 7.39 22.01 27.76
C HIS A 82 5.90 22.06 28.18
N PRO A 83 5.47 23.10 28.92
CA PRO A 83 4.10 23.20 29.42
C PRO A 83 3.08 23.21 28.27
N GLY A 84 2.01 22.43 28.42
CA GLY A 84 0.97 22.29 27.40
C GLY A 84 1.37 21.48 26.16
N ARG A 85 2.55 20.82 26.16
CA ARG A 85 2.89 19.81 25.15
C ARG A 85 2.32 18.44 25.51
N PHE A 86 2.10 17.65 24.48
CA PHE A 86 1.74 16.24 24.55
C PHE A 86 2.88 15.39 25.13
N ILE A 87 2.57 14.40 25.98
CA ILE A 87 3.59 13.56 26.64
C ILE A 87 3.34 12.08 26.36
N ALA A 88 4.19 11.49 25.50
CA ALA A 88 4.09 10.08 25.12
C ALA A 88 4.20 9.09 26.31
N GLU A 89 4.96 9.41 27.36
CA GLU A 89 5.05 8.56 28.56
C GLU A 89 3.70 8.41 29.29
N ARG A 90 2.88 9.47 29.35
CA ARG A 90 1.54 9.39 29.96
C ARG A 90 0.65 8.44 29.17
N VAL A 91 0.69 8.55 27.84
CA VAL A 91 -0.03 7.65 26.92
C VAL A 91 0.42 6.21 27.09
N TYR A 92 1.72 5.94 27.10
CA TYR A 92 2.27 4.60 27.31
C TYR A 92 1.77 3.99 28.63
N ASN A 93 1.72 4.77 29.71
CA ASN A 93 1.21 4.32 31.00
C ASN A 93 -0.31 4.05 30.97
N HIS A 94 -1.11 4.89 30.31
CA HIS A 94 -2.54 4.60 30.09
C HIS A 94 -2.74 3.33 29.26
N LEU A 95 -1.90 3.11 28.25
CA LEU A 95 -1.96 1.95 27.36
C LEU A 95 -1.57 0.63 28.05
N VAL A 96 -0.51 0.64 28.87
CA VAL A 96 -0.17 -0.51 29.74
C VAL A 96 -1.34 -0.85 30.67
N ASN A 97 -1.98 0.15 31.28
CA ASN A 97 -3.12 -0.09 32.17
C ASN A 97 -4.33 -0.67 31.41
N LEU A 98 -4.70 -0.11 30.25
CA LEU A 98 -5.83 -0.59 29.44
C LEU A 98 -5.62 -2.01 28.92
N THR A 99 -4.43 -2.33 28.42
CA THR A 99 -4.09 -3.67 27.92
C THR A 99 -3.88 -4.70 29.03
N SER A 100 -3.53 -4.28 30.25
CA SER A 100 -3.43 -5.17 31.41
C SER A 100 -4.77 -5.77 31.86
N LEU A 101 -5.89 -5.26 31.35
CA LEU A 101 -7.22 -5.85 31.55
C LEU A 101 -7.43 -7.17 30.78
N GLY A 102 -6.56 -7.46 29.79
CA GLY A 102 -6.73 -8.57 28.84
C GLY A 102 -7.38 -8.13 27.52
N PRO A 103 -7.70 -9.09 26.62
CA PRO A 103 -8.54 -8.86 25.45
C PRO A 103 -9.92 -8.31 25.85
N ARG A 104 -10.50 -7.45 25.02
CA ARG A 104 -11.77 -6.77 25.30
C ARG A 104 -12.80 -6.97 24.18
N PRO A 105 -13.12 -8.22 23.78
CA PRO A 105 -14.18 -8.44 22.80
C PRO A 105 -15.53 -7.98 23.35
N VAL A 106 -16.39 -7.49 22.46
CA VAL A 106 -17.71 -6.92 22.79
C VAL A 106 -18.55 -7.91 23.61
N GLY A 107 -19.14 -7.45 24.71
CA GLY A 107 -19.87 -8.30 25.65
C GLY A 107 -19.02 -9.04 26.69
N SER A 108 -17.69 -8.95 26.65
CA SER A 108 -16.80 -9.43 27.73
C SER A 108 -16.88 -8.54 28.98
N PHE A 109 -16.49 -9.07 30.14
CA PHE A 109 -16.43 -8.29 31.38
C PHE A 109 -15.33 -7.21 31.31
N GLU A 110 -14.26 -7.55 30.60
CA GLU A 110 -13.10 -6.74 30.30
C GLU A 110 -13.50 -5.50 29.48
N ASN A 111 -14.37 -5.66 28.47
CA ASN A 111 -14.94 -4.56 27.69
C ASN A 111 -16.02 -3.80 28.48
N GLU A 112 -17.12 -4.48 28.82
CA GLU A 112 -18.36 -3.85 29.29
C GLU A 112 -18.26 -3.25 30.71
N VAL A 113 -17.27 -3.68 31.50
CA VAL A 113 -17.12 -3.26 32.89
C VAL A 113 -15.73 -2.71 33.17
N LEU A 114 -14.65 -3.43 32.87
CA LEU A 114 -13.30 -2.99 33.29
C LEU A 114 -12.80 -1.80 32.46
N ALA A 115 -12.87 -1.85 31.14
CA ALA A 115 -12.44 -0.76 30.26
C ALA A 115 -13.32 0.49 30.45
N VAL A 116 -14.64 0.33 30.52
CA VAL A 116 -15.59 1.41 30.83
C VAL A 116 -15.27 2.09 32.17
N ASN A 117 -14.98 1.32 33.23
CA ASN A 117 -14.60 1.90 34.53
C ASN A 117 -13.22 2.56 34.52
N PHE A 118 -12.25 2.00 33.80
CA PHE A 118 -10.92 2.61 33.60
C PHE A 118 -11.03 3.97 32.89
N LEU A 119 -11.70 4.02 31.73
CA LEU A 119 -11.91 5.25 30.97
C LEU A 119 -12.65 6.31 31.82
N ARG A 120 -13.75 5.92 32.47
CA ARG A 120 -14.50 6.83 33.35
C ARG A 120 -13.65 7.33 34.52
N LYS A 121 -12.79 6.50 35.12
CA LYS A 121 -11.87 6.91 36.20
C LYS A 121 -10.88 7.96 35.70
N GLU A 122 -10.17 7.70 34.61
CA GLU A 122 -9.15 8.64 34.12
C GLU A 122 -9.75 9.93 33.56
N ILE A 123 -10.92 9.88 32.93
CA ILE A 123 -11.66 11.10 32.52
C ILE A 123 -12.09 11.92 33.75
N ASN A 124 -12.59 11.29 34.82
CA ASN A 124 -12.93 12.01 36.05
C ASN A 124 -11.70 12.61 36.74
N ASN A 125 -10.54 11.96 36.70
CA ASN A 125 -9.28 12.51 37.18
C ASN A 125 -8.93 13.82 36.44
N VAL A 126 -9.14 13.87 35.12
CA VAL A 126 -8.93 15.10 34.32
C VAL A 126 -9.95 16.19 34.68
N ILE A 127 -11.24 15.84 34.80
CA ILE A 127 -12.31 16.79 35.17
C ILE A 127 -12.00 17.46 36.52
N GLN A 128 -11.54 16.71 37.51
CA GLN A 128 -11.17 17.22 38.84
C GLN A 128 -9.95 18.17 38.84
N GLN A 129 -9.11 18.12 37.80
CA GLN A 129 -7.93 18.98 37.66
C GLN A 129 -8.19 20.22 36.77
N SER A 130 -9.25 20.23 35.97
CA SER A 130 -9.61 21.33 35.06
C SER A 130 -10.17 22.57 35.79
N ASP A 131 -9.96 23.77 35.24
CA ASP A 131 -10.63 24.98 35.76
C ASP A 131 -12.04 25.14 35.13
N PRO A 132 -13.13 24.99 35.90
CA PRO A 132 -14.50 25.13 35.40
C PRO A 132 -14.85 26.56 34.93
N LYS A 133 -13.97 27.55 35.15
CA LYS A 133 -14.09 28.91 34.60
C LYS A 133 -13.58 29.04 33.17
N VAL A 134 -12.78 28.08 32.69
CA VAL A 134 -12.22 28.08 31.33
C VAL A 134 -12.97 27.09 30.45
N HIS A 135 -13.17 25.86 30.96
CA HIS A 135 -13.80 24.77 30.21
C HIS A 135 -15.00 24.20 30.96
N GLN A 136 -16.09 23.99 30.24
CA GLN A 136 -17.17 23.13 30.70
C GLN A 136 -16.94 21.71 30.16
N ILE A 137 -16.84 20.74 31.06
CA ILE A 137 -16.65 19.33 30.71
C ILE A 137 -17.85 18.52 31.20
N ARG A 138 -18.40 17.65 30.34
CA ARG A 138 -19.46 16.70 30.70
C ARG A 138 -19.08 15.30 30.22
N LEU A 139 -19.07 14.34 31.14
CA LEU A 139 -18.91 12.90 30.87
C LEU A 139 -20.29 12.23 30.84
N ASP A 140 -20.49 11.32 29.89
CA ASP A 140 -21.67 10.47 29.74
C ASP A 140 -21.24 9.02 29.45
N THR A 141 -22.16 8.07 29.61
CA THR A 141 -21.94 6.66 29.28
C THR A 141 -23.21 6.12 28.63
N GLN A 142 -23.18 5.95 27.31
CA GLN A 142 -24.33 5.54 26.52
C GLN A 142 -24.35 4.01 26.45
N THR A 143 -25.49 3.40 26.77
CA THR A 143 -25.83 2.02 26.40
C THR A 143 -26.85 2.07 25.27
N VAL A 144 -26.60 1.38 24.15
CA VAL A 144 -27.38 1.57 22.92
C VAL A 144 -27.62 0.25 22.17
N SER A 145 -28.74 0.19 21.45
CA SER A 145 -29.13 -0.93 20.57
C SER A 145 -29.48 -0.40 19.19
N GLY A 146 -29.41 -1.24 18.16
CA GLY A 146 -29.75 -0.81 16.80
C GLY A 146 -29.58 -1.91 15.75
N ALA A 147 -29.79 -1.53 14.49
CA ALA A 147 -29.55 -2.39 13.34
C ALA A 147 -29.21 -1.54 12.12
N PHE A 148 -28.32 -2.03 11.25
CA PHE A 148 -27.97 -1.36 9.99
C PHE A 148 -27.41 -2.34 8.94
N PRO A 149 -27.55 -2.04 7.64
CA PRO A 149 -26.98 -2.85 6.57
C PRO A 149 -25.48 -2.56 6.39
N LEU A 150 -24.66 -3.58 6.59
CA LEU A 150 -23.27 -3.60 6.13
C LEU A 150 -23.25 -4.05 4.67
N THR A 151 -22.77 -3.17 3.78
CA THR A 151 -22.72 -3.44 2.34
C THR A 151 -21.33 -3.78 1.81
N PHE A 152 -20.33 -3.85 2.69
CA PHE A 152 -18.99 -4.40 2.38
C PHE A 152 -18.94 -5.91 2.67
N LEU A 153 -17.90 -6.59 2.18
CA LEU A 153 -17.77 -8.05 2.17
C LEU A 153 -19.02 -8.72 1.55
N ASP A 154 -19.45 -9.88 2.05
CA ASP A 154 -20.59 -10.63 1.49
C ASP A 154 -21.97 -10.01 1.80
N ARG A 155 -21.99 -8.87 2.50
CA ARG A 155 -23.13 -8.10 2.99
C ARG A 155 -23.91 -8.79 4.12
N MET A 156 -24.25 -8.02 5.16
CA MET A 156 -25.15 -8.50 6.22
C MET A 156 -25.98 -7.36 6.83
N THR A 157 -27.04 -7.71 7.55
CA THR A 157 -27.69 -6.77 8.48
C THR A 157 -27.09 -6.98 9.86
N ASN A 158 -26.27 -6.04 10.33
CA ASN A 158 -25.78 -6.04 11.70
C ASN A 158 -26.94 -5.66 12.63
N ILE A 159 -27.16 -6.41 13.71
CA ILE A 159 -28.20 -6.17 14.71
C ILE A 159 -27.55 -6.34 16.08
N TYR A 160 -27.56 -5.28 16.88
CA TYR A 160 -26.80 -5.21 18.12
C TYR A 160 -27.64 -4.71 19.28
N ARG A 161 -27.26 -5.09 20.50
CA ARG A 161 -27.99 -4.78 21.72
C ARG A 161 -27.04 -4.42 22.85
N ASN A 162 -27.37 -3.34 23.55
CA ASN A 162 -26.71 -2.87 24.77
C ASN A 162 -25.19 -2.64 24.66
N VAL A 163 -24.66 -2.32 23.47
CA VAL A 163 -23.25 -1.92 23.31
C VAL A 163 -23.01 -0.57 23.99
N GLN A 164 -21.77 -0.32 24.43
CA GLN A 164 -21.43 0.86 25.24
C GLN A 164 -20.51 1.86 24.53
N ASN A 165 -20.71 3.14 24.85
CA ASN A 165 -19.79 4.24 24.55
C ASN A 165 -19.45 4.99 25.84
N VAL A 166 -18.18 5.36 26.03
CA VAL A 166 -17.77 6.37 27.02
C VAL A 166 -17.53 7.68 26.29
N ILE A 167 -18.26 8.73 26.64
CA ILE A 167 -18.34 9.96 25.84
C ILE A 167 -18.03 11.15 26.73
N VAL A 168 -17.06 11.98 26.35
CA VAL A 168 -16.76 13.22 27.09
C VAL A 168 -16.71 14.43 26.16
N ARG A 169 -17.52 15.43 26.49
CA ARG A 169 -17.56 16.71 25.78
C ARG A 169 -16.84 17.78 26.59
N VAL A 170 -15.82 18.39 26.00
CA VAL A 170 -15.15 19.60 26.48
C VAL A 170 -15.63 20.78 25.63
N GLY A 171 -15.91 21.94 26.23
CA GLY A 171 -16.27 23.14 25.48
C GLY A 171 -16.05 24.43 26.27
N PRO A 172 -16.34 25.60 25.68
CA PRO A 172 -16.42 26.86 26.41
C PRO A 172 -17.48 26.82 27.51
N VAL A 173 -17.32 27.67 28.53
CA VAL A 173 -18.32 27.87 29.60
C VAL A 173 -19.66 28.37 29.04
N VAL A 174 -19.62 29.22 28.01
CA VAL A 174 -20.79 29.60 27.20
C VAL A 174 -20.98 28.52 26.14
N GLU A 175 -21.99 27.67 26.30
CA GLU A 175 -22.17 26.44 25.51
C GLU A 175 -22.31 26.70 24.00
N SER A 176 -21.38 26.15 23.20
CA SER A 176 -21.46 26.21 21.73
C SER A 176 -22.44 25.17 21.18
N ALA A 177 -23.18 25.56 20.14
CA ALA A 177 -24.07 24.67 19.38
C ALA A 177 -23.33 23.75 18.39
N HIS A 178 -21.99 23.82 18.32
CA HIS A 178 -21.18 23.09 17.34
C HIS A 178 -20.05 22.32 18.01
N SER A 179 -19.69 21.18 17.42
CA SER A 179 -18.73 20.24 17.98
C SER A 179 -17.84 19.62 16.89
N LEU A 180 -16.57 19.44 17.23
CA LEU A 180 -15.66 18.50 16.56
C LEU A 180 -15.77 17.15 17.28
N LEU A 181 -15.88 16.04 16.53
CA LEU A 181 -15.82 14.69 17.09
C LEU A 181 -14.39 14.13 16.97
N VAL A 182 -13.94 13.37 17.96
CA VAL A 182 -12.70 12.57 17.93
C VAL A 182 -13.06 11.16 18.37
N ASN A 183 -12.71 10.16 17.57
CA ASN A 183 -13.08 8.77 17.80
C ASN A 183 -11.85 7.86 17.95
N CYS A 184 -11.99 6.86 18.82
CA CYS A 184 -11.15 5.67 18.97
C CYS A 184 -12.07 4.49 19.37
N HIS A 185 -11.57 3.26 19.27
CA HIS A 185 -12.24 2.09 19.85
C HIS A 185 -11.44 1.43 21.00
N PHE A 186 -12.16 0.93 22.00
CA PHE A 186 -11.56 0.29 23.18
C PHE A 186 -11.80 -1.22 23.26
N ASP A 187 -12.72 -1.76 22.46
CA ASP A 187 -12.88 -3.20 22.25
C ASP A 187 -11.78 -3.78 21.35
N THR A 188 -11.71 -5.11 21.24
CA THR A 188 -10.71 -5.85 20.46
C THR A 188 -11.30 -7.12 19.84
N VAL A 189 -10.70 -7.67 18.79
CA VAL A 189 -10.89 -9.09 18.44
C VAL A 189 -10.52 -10.01 19.62
N PRO A 190 -11.08 -11.22 19.68
CA PRO A 190 -10.63 -12.27 20.60
C PRO A 190 -9.11 -12.52 20.53
N ASP A 191 -8.53 -12.92 21.66
CA ASP A 191 -7.10 -13.21 21.87
C ASP A 191 -6.09 -12.08 21.54
N SER A 192 -6.53 -10.90 21.08
CA SER A 192 -5.69 -9.71 20.94
C SER A 192 -5.70 -8.87 22.22
N PRO A 193 -4.54 -8.42 22.75
CA PRO A 193 -4.51 -7.39 23.78
C PRO A 193 -5.01 -6.03 23.27
N GLY A 194 -5.08 -5.81 21.95
CA GLY A 194 -5.46 -4.53 21.33
C GLY A 194 -4.65 -3.37 21.87
N ALA A 195 -3.33 -3.46 21.73
CA ALA A 195 -2.39 -2.45 22.19
C ALA A 195 -2.20 -1.35 21.15
N SER A 196 -2.04 -1.70 19.88
CA SER A 196 -2.09 -0.73 18.79
C SER A 196 -3.54 -0.38 18.45
N ASP A 197 -4.41 -1.37 18.62
CA ASP A 197 -5.59 -1.67 17.82
C ASP A 197 -6.82 -1.82 18.75
N ASP A 198 -7.56 -0.76 19.08
CA ASP A 198 -7.21 0.68 18.96
C ASP A 198 -6.94 1.31 20.36
N GLY A 199 -6.50 0.46 21.31
CA GLY A 199 -6.11 0.91 22.64
C GLY A 199 -5.08 2.05 22.65
N SER A 200 -4.23 2.14 21.60
CA SER A 200 -3.26 3.22 21.46
C SER A 200 -3.92 4.58 21.21
N SER A 201 -4.93 4.68 20.35
CA SER A 201 -5.62 5.95 20.10
C SER A 201 -6.51 6.36 21.26
N CYS A 202 -7.14 5.41 21.95
CA CYS A 202 -7.82 5.74 23.20
C CYS A 202 -6.85 6.23 24.30
N ALA A 203 -5.66 5.66 24.41
CA ALA A 203 -4.63 6.19 25.29
C ALA A 203 -4.11 7.58 24.85
N LEU A 204 -3.96 7.83 23.54
CA LEU A 204 -3.63 9.14 22.97
C LEU A 204 -4.74 10.16 23.31
N MET A 205 -6.02 9.78 23.16
CA MET A 205 -7.18 10.63 23.43
C MET A 205 -7.32 11.01 24.90
N LEU A 206 -6.92 10.17 25.86
CA LEU A 206 -6.86 10.55 27.28
C LEU A 206 -5.84 11.68 27.53
N GLU A 207 -4.67 11.63 26.90
CA GLU A 207 -3.66 12.71 27.02
C GLU A 207 -4.06 13.96 26.23
N LEU A 208 -4.67 13.83 25.04
CA LEU A 208 -5.24 14.96 24.29
C LEU A 208 -6.32 15.67 25.12
N LEU A 209 -7.23 14.89 25.72
CA LEU A 209 -8.26 15.37 26.64
C LEU A 209 -7.63 16.10 27.84
N ARG A 210 -6.60 15.52 28.48
CA ARG A 210 -5.89 16.16 29.59
C ARG A 210 -5.28 17.50 29.18
N VAL A 211 -4.47 17.53 28.13
CA VAL A 211 -3.76 18.75 27.69
C VAL A 211 -4.74 19.86 27.29
N ILE A 212 -5.87 19.50 26.67
CA ILE A 212 -6.92 20.46 26.30
C ILE A 212 -7.73 20.92 27.52
N ALA A 213 -8.11 20.03 28.45
CA ALA A 213 -8.89 20.36 29.64
C ALA A 213 -8.12 21.18 30.69
N LEU A 214 -6.79 21.05 30.73
CA LEU A 214 -5.90 21.83 31.60
C LEU A 214 -5.38 23.11 30.92
N SER A 215 -5.83 23.41 29.70
CA SER A 215 -5.49 24.65 28.99
C SER A 215 -6.07 25.88 29.71
N PRO A 216 -5.31 26.99 29.83
CA PRO A 216 -5.86 28.28 30.25
C PRO A 216 -6.62 29.00 29.11
N THR A 217 -6.62 28.45 27.89
CA THR A 217 -7.21 29.05 26.69
C THR A 217 -8.56 28.38 26.37
N PRO A 218 -9.70 29.07 26.46
CA PRO A 218 -11.01 28.49 26.16
C PRO A 218 -11.16 28.18 24.66
N LEU A 219 -11.93 27.12 24.37
CA LEU A 219 -12.26 26.71 22.99
C LEU A 219 -13.41 27.56 22.44
N GLN A 220 -13.44 27.83 21.12
CA GLN A 220 -14.59 28.48 20.48
C GLN A 220 -15.79 27.52 20.29
N ASN A 221 -15.54 26.23 20.12
CA ASN A 221 -16.55 25.19 19.93
C ASN A 221 -16.27 23.99 20.85
N ASN A 222 -17.17 23.02 20.87
CA ASN A 222 -16.95 21.82 21.68
C ASN A 222 -16.01 20.82 20.96
N ILE A 223 -15.31 19.99 21.73
CA ILE A 223 -14.78 18.70 21.28
C ILE A 223 -15.58 17.61 22.00
N VAL A 224 -16.06 16.61 21.26
CA VAL A 224 -16.59 15.36 21.80
C VAL A 224 -15.54 14.28 21.55
N PHE A 225 -14.97 13.74 22.62
CA PHE A 225 -14.18 12.51 22.55
C PHE A 225 -15.13 11.33 22.75
N LEU A 226 -15.17 10.45 21.76
CA LEU A 226 -15.95 9.22 21.75
C LEU A 226 -14.98 8.04 21.85
N PHE A 227 -15.03 7.35 22.98
CA PHE A 227 -14.40 6.06 23.18
C PHE A 227 -15.51 5.03 22.94
N ASN A 228 -15.51 4.37 21.79
CA ASN A 228 -16.54 3.41 21.42
C ASN A 228 -16.10 1.97 21.73
N GLY A 229 -17.04 1.10 22.10
CA GLY A 229 -16.74 -0.23 22.63
C GLY A 229 -17.34 -1.36 21.80
N ALA A 230 -17.55 -1.16 20.50
CA ALA A 230 -17.95 -2.20 19.54
C ALA A 230 -17.63 -1.80 18.09
N GLU A 231 -16.37 -1.49 17.78
CA GLU A 231 -15.88 -1.39 16.39
C GLU A 231 -15.74 -2.80 15.81
N GLU A 232 -15.07 -3.70 16.54
CA GLU A 232 -14.66 -5.03 16.08
C GLU A 232 -15.84 -6.00 15.91
N ALA A 233 -17.01 -5.64 16.46
CA ALA A 233 -18.31 -6.24 16.15
C ALA A 233 -18.99 -5.63 14.89
N PHE A 234 -18.19 -5.01 14.02
CA PHE A 234 -18.54 -4.28 12.80
C PHE A 234 -19.35 -2.99 13.05
N LEU A 235 -18.68 -2.01 13.66
CA LEU A 235 -19.03 -0.59 13.74
C LEU A 235 -20.35 -0.29 14.49
N GLN A 236 -20.67 -1.08 15.52
CA GLN A 236 -21.95 -1.03 16.23
C GLN A 236 -22.07 0.16 17.17
N ALA A 237 -21.02 0.45 17.96
CA ALA A 237 -21.09 1.44 19.03
C ALA A 237 -21.01 2.89 18.49
N SER A 238 -20.17 3.14 17.48
CA SER A 238 -20.16 4.39 16.72
C SER A 238 -21.49 4.65 15.98
N HIS A 239 -22.13 3.60 15.42
CA HIS A 239 -23.46 3.71 14.80
C HIS A 239 -24.51 4.09 15.84
N GLY A 240 -24.44 3.49 17.03
CA GLY A 240 -25.24 3.86 18.18
C GLY A 240 -25.01 5.29 18.67
N PHE A 241 -23.79 5.81 18.60
CA PHE A 241 -23.51 7.20 18.90
C PHE A 241 -24.16 8.13 17.86
N ILE A 242 -23.80 7.99 16.58
CA ILE A 242 -24.13 8.99 15.56
C ILE A 242 -25.63 9.09 15.27
N THR A 243 -26.36 7.97 15.42
CA THR A 243 -27.80 7.90 15.12
C THR A 243 -28.69 8.29 16.31
N GLN A 244 -28.22 8.15 17.56
CA GLN A 244 -29.09 8.24 18.74
C GLN A 244 -28.57 9.18 19.85
N HIS A 245 -27.28 9.53 19.89
CA HIS A 245 -26.75 10.30 21.02
C HIS A 245 -27.15 11.80 20.96
N PRO A 246 -27.64 12.43 22.05
CA PRO A 246 -28.11 13.83 22.04
C PRO A 246 -27.06 14.89 21.66
N TRP A 247 -25.76 14.56 21.67
CA TRP A 247 -24.68 15.44 21.20
C TRP A 247 -24.32 15.26 19.72
N ALA A 248 -24.65 14.12 19.10
CA ALA A 248 -24.30 13.81 17.70
C ALA A 248 -24.81 14.87 16.71
N ARG A 249 -26.06 15.35 16.91
CA ARG A 249 -26.68 16.46 16.16
C ARG A 249 -25.90 17.79 16.16
N ASN A 250 -24.96 17.98 17.10
CA ASN A 250 -24.11 19.18 17.18
C ASN A 250 -22.74 18.97 16.52
N VAL A 251 -22.38 17.76 16.09
CA VAL A 251 -21.12 17.48 15.40
C VAL A 251 -21.13 18.09 13.99
N ARG A 252 -20.02 18.68 13.57
CA ARG A 252 -19.88 19.38 12.27
C ARG A 252 -18.70 18.89 11.42
N ALA A 253 -17.67 18.35 12.06
CA ALA A 253 -16.60 17.58 11.46
C ALA A 253 -16.13 16.51 12.47
N PHE A 254 -15.35 15.52 12.01
CA PHE A 254 -14.74 14.53 12.88
C PHE A 254 -13.27 14.21 12.52
N VAL A 255 -12.55 13.65 13.48
CA VAL A 255 -11.26 12.98 13.30
C VAL A 255 -11.40 11.55 13.82
N ASN A 256 -11.13 10.57 12.97
CA ASN A 256 -11.00 9.18 13.36
C ASN A 256 -9.51 8.84 13.51
N LEU A 257 -9.17 8.12 14.57
CA LEU A 257 -7.85 7.57 14.84
C LEU A 257 -7.96 6.05 14.81
N GLU A 258 -6.96 5.36 14.27
CA GLU A 258 -7.08 3.95 13.90
C GLU A 258 -5.71 3.27 13.77
N ALA A 259 -5.65 1.93 13.76
CA ALA A 259 -4.37 1.22 13.56
C ALA A 259 -4.48 -0.18 12.93
N CYS A 260 -4.08 -0.31 11.66
CA CYS A 260 -3.87 -1.61 10.98
C CYS A 260 -2.45 -2.20 11.19
N GLY A 261 -1.67 -1.68 12.14
CA GLY A 261 -0.33 -2.15 12.50
C GLY A 261 0.36 -1.29 13.56
N ALA A 262 1.24 -1.89 14.35
CA ALA A 262 1.91 -1.25 15.49
C ALA A 262 2.90 -0.13 15.09
N GLY A 263 2.39 1.10 15.06
CA GLY A 263 3.19 2.33 15.09
C GLY A 263 3.72 2.80 13.74
N GLY A 264 4.90 3.42 13.78
CA GLY A 264 5.50 4.14 12.65
C GLY A 264 5.00 5.57 12.58
N ARG A 265 4.35 5.92 11.46
CA ARG A 265 3.73 7.22 11.20
C ARG A 265 2.24 7.03 10.93
N GLU A 266 1.40 7.83 11.56
CA GLU A 266 -0.02 7.97 11.19
C GLU A 266 -0.16 8.50 9.75
N VAL A 267 -0.80 7.71 8.87
CA VAL A 267 -1.14 8.17 7.52
C VAL A 267 -2.55 8.75 7.53
N LEU A 268 -2.70 9.99 7.06
CA LEU A 268 -4.02 10.50 6.67
C LEU A 268 -4.43 9.84 5.35
N PHE A 269 -5.31 8.84 5.44
CA PHE A 269 -5.71 8.00 4.31
C PHE A 269 -7.12 8.29 3.80
N GLN A 270 -7.99 8.97 4.56
CA GLN A 270 -9.28 9.46 4.03
C GLN A 270 -9.57 10.90 4.46
N SER A 271 -10.17 11.69 3.56
CA SER A 271 -10.59 13.06 3.83
C SER A 271 -11.93 13.40 3.17
N GLY A 272 -12.78 14.13 3.89
CA GLY A 272 -14.09 14.59 3.42
C GLY A 272 -15.25 13.71 3.90
N PRO A 273 -16.34 13.56 3.11
CA PRO A 273 -16.47 13.93 1.70
C PRO A 273 -16.55 15.45 1.47
N LYS A 274 -16.01 15.90 0.32
CA LYS A 274 -16.17 17.26 -0.25
C LYS A 274 -15.99 18.42 0.74
N ASN A 275 -14.93 18.41 1.55
CA ASN A 275 -14.66 19.48 2.52
C ASN A 275 -13.17 19.89 2.47
N PRO A 276 -12.74 20.67 1.45
CA PRO A 276 -11.33 21.02 1.25
C PRO A 276 -10.69 21.73 2.46
N TRP A 277 -11.47 22.50 3.21
CA TRP A 277 -11.01 23.23 4.40
C TRP A 277 -10.39 22.33 5.49
N LEU A 278 -10.77 21.04 5.57
CA LEU A 278 -10.16 20.10 6.50
C LEU A 278 -8.68 19.85 6.17
N MET A 279 -8.36 19.73 4.86
CA MET A 279 -6.98 19.58 4.39
C MET A 279 -6.18 20.87 4.46
N GLU A 280 -6.83 22.03 4.28
CA GLU A 280 -6.22 23.34 4.48
C GLU A 280 -5.79 23.53 5.94
N VAL A 281 -6.68 23.21 6.90
CA VAL A 281 -6.35 23.23 8.33
C VAL A 281 -5.28 22.21 8.66
N TYR A 282 -5.37 20.97 8.16
CA TYR A 282 -4.35 19.94 8.37
C TYR A 282 -2.96 20.41 7.88
N SER A 283 -2.88 20.89 6.64
CA SER A 283 -1.64 21.40 6.05
C SER A 283 -1.05 22.62 6.77
N ALA A 284 -1.87 23.41 7.45
CA ALA A 284 -1.42 24.55 8.25
C ALA A 284 -1.08 24.18 9.72
N SER A 285 -1.51 23.02 10.22
CA SER A 285 -1.45 22.68 11.65
C SER A 285 -0.41 21.62 12.02
N VAL A 286 -0.12 20.64 11.15
CA VAL A 286 0.68 19.47 11.55
C VAL A 286 2.19 19.68 11.32
N PRO A 287 3.05 19.51 12.34
CA PRO A 287 4.50 19.64 12.19
C PRO A 287 5.15 18.49 11.42
N TYR A 288 4.52 17.31 11.38
CA TYR A 288 5.08 16.11 10.75
C TYR A 288 4.07 15.48 9.76
N PRO A 289 3.88 16.02 8.55
CA PRO A 289 2.87 15.50 7.64
C PRO A 289 3.15 14.07 7.18
N PHE A 290 2.07 13.29 7.01
CA PHE A 290 2.01 12.06 6.22
C PHE A 290 0.57 11.89 5.72
N ALA A 291 0.36 11.98 4.41
CA ALA A 291 -0.98 12.03 3.81
C ALA A 291 -0.91 11.72 2.31
N SER A 292 -1.86 10.98 1.78
CA SER A 292 -1.82 10.61 0.36
C SER A 292 -3.20 10.33 -0.23
N SER A 293 -3.58 11.07 -1.28
CA SER A 293 -4.74 10.71 -2.08
C SER A 293 -4.58 9.35 -2.79
N LEU A 294 -3.37 8.84 -2.99
CA LEU A 294 -3.18 7.45 -3.47
C LEU A 294 -3.62 6.43 -2.40
N ALA A 295 -3.37 6.69 -1.12
CA ALA A 295 -3.88 5.85 -0.03
C ALA A 295 -5.42 5.92 0.02
N GLN A 296 -5.99 7.10 -0.18
CA GLN A 296 -7.44 7.29 -0.27
C GLN A 296 -8.07 6.53 -1.44
N ASP A 297 -7.52 6.68 -2.65
CA ASP A 297 -8.04 5.99 -3.84
C ASP A 297 -7.93 4.46 -3.69
N VAL A 298 -6.83 3.96 -3.11
CA VAL A 298 -6.63 2.52 -2.85
C VAL A 298 -7.64 2.00 -1.82
N PHE A 299 -7.85 2.69 -0.70
CA PHE A 299 -8.84 2.26 0.30
C PHE A 299 -10.26 2.33 -0.26
N GLN A 300 -10.66 3.47 -0.85
CA GLN A 300 -12.00 3.69 -1.40
C GLN A 300 -12.32 2.82 -2.64
N SER A 301 -11.32 2.19 -3.26
CA SER A 301 -11.53 1.19 -4.32
C SER A 301 -12.07 -0.16 -3.82
N GLY A 302 -12.01 -0.44 -2.51
CA GLY A 302 -12.35 -1.74 -1.93
C GLY A 302 -11.29 -2.83 -2.13
N LEU A 303 -10.08 -2.48 -2.59
CA LEU A 303 -8.94 -3.41 -2.66
C LEU A 303 -8.39 -3.79 -1.27
N ILE A 304 -8.65 -2.98 -0.25
CA ILE A 304 -8.38 -3.32 1.15
C ILE A 304 -9.67 -3.89 1.74
N PRO A 305 -9.70 -5.14 2.23
CA PRO A 305 -10.90 -5.78 2.78
C PRO A 305 -11.13 -5.33 4.23
N GLY A 306 -11.42 -4.04 4.41
CA GLY A 306 -11.69 -3.40 5.69
C GLY A 306 -12.48 -2.11 5.51
N ASP A 307 -13.00 -1.60 6.62
CA ASP A 307 -13.73 -0.33 6.74
C ASP A 307 -13.38 0.25 8.12
N THR A 308 -13.86 1.44 8.47
CA THR A 308 -13.59 2.07 9.79
C THR A 308 -14.80 2.87 10.26
N ASP A 309 -14.82 3.30 11.52
CA ASP A 309 -15.83 4.22 12.05
C ASP A 309 -16.00 5.54 11.26
N PHE A 310 -14.98 5.98 10.50
CA PHE A 310 -15.12 7.09 9.54
C PHE A 310 -16.31 6.88 8.60
N ARG A 311 -16.55 5.65 8.16
CA ARG A 311 -17.70 5.30 7.33
C ARG A 311 -19.01 5.57 8.03
N ILE A 312 -19.12 5.29 9.33
CA ILE A 312 -20.37 5.47 10.06
C ILE A 312 -20.71 6.96 10.19
N PHE A 313 -19.73 7.79 10.53
CA PHE A 313 -19.91 9.24 10.61
C PHE A 313 -20.17 9.88 9.23
N ARG A 314 -19.62 9.30 8.16
CA ARG A 314 -19.90 9.66 6.76
C ARG A 314 -21.31 9.26 6.30
N ASP A 315 -21.63 7.97 6.32
CA ASP A 315 -22.83 7.40 5.69
C ASP A 315 -24.10 7.67 6.50
N PHE A 316 -24.04 7.49 7.82
CA PHE A 316 -25.20 7.67 8.72
C PHE A 316 -25.23 9.08 9.32
N GLY A 317 -24.07 9.65 9.65
CA GLY A 317 -23.98 11.03 10.15
C GLY A 317 -24.08 12.12 9.09
N ASN A 318 -23.72 11.83 7.83
CA ASN A 318 -23.55 12.84 6.76
C ASN A 318 -22.54 13.96 7.14
N ILE A 319 -21.54 13.61 7.95
CA ILE A 319 -20.50 14.50 8.47
C ILE A 319 -19.19 14.28 7.69
N PRO A 320 -18.41 15.34 7.40
CA PRO A 320 -17.06 15.18 6.85
C PRO A 320 -16.01 14.98 7.95
N GLY A 321 -14.94 14.25 7.65
CA GLY A 321 -13.85 14.07 8.60
C GLY A 321 -12.49 13.78 7.96
N LEU A 322 -11.56 13.38 8.82
CA LEU A 322 -10.20 12.93 8.51
C LEU A 322 -9.99 11.56 9.17
N ASP A 323 -9.37 10.61 8.47
CA ASP A 323 -9.10 9.26 8.96
C ASP A 323 -7.59 8.99 9.02
N PHE A 324 -7.08 8.64 10.20
CA PHE A 324 -5.66 8.47 10.48
C PHE A 324 -5.36 7.04 10.95
N ALA A 325 -4.58 6.30 10.17
CA ALA A 325 -4.18 4.94 10.54
C ALA A 325 -2.68 4.81 10.82
N TRP A 326 -2.29 4.08 11.85
CA TRP A 326 -0.99 3.39 11.84
C TRP A 326 -1.05 2.16 10.91
N SER A 327 0.09 1.84 10.29
CA SER A 327 0.19 0.77 9.28
C SER A 327 1.55 0.05 9.25
N LYS A 328 2.51 0.50 10.05
CA LYS A 328 3.81 -0.17 10.15
C LYS A 328 3.66 -1.40 11.03
N ASN A 329 4.42 -2.47 10.75
CA ASN A 329 4.35 -3.72 11.51
C ASN A 329 2.92 -4.34 11.56
N GLY A 330 2.17 -4.29 10.44
CA GLY A 330 0.84 -4.92 10.32
C GLY A 330 0.81 -6.45 10.49
N TYR A 331 1.96 -7.07 10.78
CA TYR A 331 2.08 -8.50 11.11
C TYR A 331 1.45 -8.84 12.47
N VAL A 332 1.37 -7.89 13.41
CA VAL A 332 0.84 -8.13 14.77
C VAL A 332 -0.64 -7.81 14.94
N TYR A 333 -1.20 -6.89 14.15
CA TYR A 333 -2.61 -6.46 14.14
C TYR A 333 -3.59 -7.66 14.09
N HIS A 334 -4.68 -7.63 14.87
CA HIS A 334 -5.56 -8.80 15.09
C HIS A 334 -4.79 -10.08 15.49
N THR A 335 -3.86 -10.01 16.45
CA THR A 335 -3.23 -11.20 17.06
C THR A 335 -2.81 -10.96 18.51
N ARG A 336 -2.56 -12.05 19.25
CA ARG A 336 -1.90 -12.05 20.56
C ARG A 336 -0.50 -11.40 20.63
N LEU A 337 0.05 -10.96 19.49
CA LEU A 337 1.33 -10.23 19.42
C LEU A 337 1.14 -8.71 19.37
N ASP A 338 -0.09 -8.20 19.20
CA ASP A 338 -0.37 -6.78 19.33
C ASP A 338 -0.33 -6.35 20.81
N ALA A 339 0.89 -6.21 21.31
CA ALA A 339 1.22 -5.88 22.68
C ALA A 339 2.01 -4.58 22.74
N VAL A 340 1.93 -3.88 23.88
CA VAL A 340 2.52 -2.53 24.07
C VAL A 340 4.01 -2.47 23.72
N SER A 341 4.74 -3.58 23.88
CA SER A 341 6.16 -3.68 23.50
C SER A 341 6.45 -3.55 22.00
N GLN A 342 5.45 -3.68 21.12
CA GLN A 342 5.58 -3.48 19.67
C GLN A 342 5.53 -2.00 19.27
N ILE A 343 5.06 -1.11 20.16
CA ILE A 343 4.71 0.27 19.82
C ILE A 343 5.87 1.22 20.20
N PRO A 344 6.49 1.92 19.22
CA PRO A 344 7.53 2.88 19.54
C PRO A 344 6.95 4.10 20.28
N LEU A 345 7.54 4.46 21.43
CA LEU A 345 7.17 5.66 22.19
C LEU A 345 7.26 6.95 21.33
N ALA A 346 8.17 6.97 20.35
CA ALA A 346 8.32 8.05 19.37
C ALA A 346 7.13 8.17 18.39
N SER A 347 6.41 7.08 18.11
CA SER A 347 5.16 7.11 17.33
C SER A 347 4.03 7.73 18.14
N LEU A 348 3.87 7.35 19.41
CA LEU A 348 2.90 7.99 20.32
C LEU A 348 3.15 9.50 20.43
N GLN A 349 4.41 9.94 20.54
CA GLN A 349 4.74 11.37 20.52
C GLN A 349 4.37 12.03 19.20
N ARG A 350 4.70 11.42 18.05
CA ARG A 350 4.42 11.96 16.72
C ARG A 350 2.93 12.20 16.53
N THR A 351 2.12 11.17 16.80
CA THR A 351 0.68 11.23 16.57
C THR A 351 0.05 12.29 17.50
N GLY A 352 0.46 12.38 18.76
CA GLY A 352 0.03 13.47 19.64
C GLY A 352 0.49 14.87 19.22
N ASP A 353 1.76 15.02 18.79
CA ASP A 353 2.32 16.28 18.27
C ASP A 353 1.63 16.76 16.98
N ASN A 354 1.02 15.86 16.21
CA ASN A 354 0.23 16.16 15.01
C ASN A 354 -1.26 16.41 15.34
N ILE A 355 -1.89 15.52 16.10
CA ILE A 355 -3.33 15.57 16.37
C ILE A 355 -3.69 16.71 17.34
N LEU A 356 -2.86 17.02 18.35
CA LEU A 356 -3.13 18.13 19.27
C LEU A 356 -3.30 19.50 18.57
N PRO A 357 -2.34 19.99 17.75
CA PRO A 357 -2.54 21.25 17.01
C PRO A 357 -3.63 21.14 15.94
N LEU A 358 -3.84 19.97 15.33
CA LEU A 358 -4.94 19.74 14.40
C LEU A 358 -6.30 19.96 15.06
N LEU A 359 -6.57 19.31 16.19
CA LEU A 359 -7.83 19.46 16.93
C LEU A 359 -8.02 20.91 17.41
N LEU A 360 -6.97 21.55 17.92
CA LEU A 360 -7.01 22.94 18.38
C LEU A 360 -7.31 23.93 17.25
N ASN A 361 -6.80 23.72 16.03
CA ASN A 361 -7.13 24.57 14.89
C ASN A 361 -8.50 24.25 14.28
N LEU A 362 -8.90 22.97 14.21
CA LEU A 362 -10.22 22.56 13.74
C LEU A 362 -11.35 23.10 14.64
N VAL A 363 -11.24 22.96 15.96
CA VAL A 363 -12.28 23.41 16.91
C VAL A 363 -12.41 24.93 16.97
N ASN A 364 -11.31 25.65 16.74
CA ASN A 364 -11.26 27.12 16.71
C ASN A 364 -11.43 27.70 15.29
N SER A 365 -11.76 26.85 14.31
CA SER A 365 -12.02 27.25 12.93
C SER A 365 -13.41 27.86 12.75
N LYS A 366 -13.49 28.97 12.00
CA LYS A 366 -14.77 29.54 11.55
C LYS A 366 -15.47 28.62 10.54
N GLN A 367 -14.71 27.82 9.81
CA GLN A 367 -15.24 26.85 8.85
C GLN A 367 -16.00 25.71 9.56
N LEU A 368 -15.67 25.35 10.80
CA LEU A 368 -16.42 24.37 11.60
C LEU A 368 -17.84 24.88 11.98
N VAL A 369 -18.01 26.20 12.11
CA VAL A 369 -19.33 26.84 12.32
C VAL A 369 -20.15 26.80 11.03
N ALA A 370 -19.50 27.12 9.91
CA ALA A 370 -20.14 27.38 8.62
C ALA A 370 -19.91 26.27 7.57
N VAL A 371 -19.70 25.02 7.98
CA VAL A 371 -19.28 23.89 7.12
C VAL A 371 -20.02 23.81 5.78
N HIS A 372 -21.33 24.08 5.77
CA HIS A 372 -22.16 24.08 4.56
C HIS A 372 -21.67 25.02 3.44
N GLN A 373 -20.99 26.12 3.79
CA GLN A 373 -20.41 27.09 2.84
C GLN A 373 -19.08 26.61 2.24
N TYR A 374 -18.45 25.60 2.85
CA TYR A 374 -17.15 25.04 2.46
C TYR A 374 -17.27 23.59 1.95
N ARG A 375 -18.47 23.21 1.48
CA ARG A 375 -18.81 21.88 0.92
C ARG A 375 -18.49 21.70 -0.57
N GLU A 376 -17.95 22.72 -1.23
CA GLU A 376 -17.65 22.68 -2.66
C GLU A 376 -16.14 22.60 -2.93
N GLY A 377 -15.80 21.84 -3.98
CA GLY A 377 -14.42 21.55 -4.35
C GLY A 377 -13.92 20.20 -3.85
N SER A 378 -12.88 19.72 -4.55
CA SER A 378 -12.09 18.54 -4.22
C SER A 378 -10.62 18.88 -4.35
N LEU A 379 -9.81 18.41 -3.41
CA LEU A 379 -8.36 18.57 -3.40
C LEU A 379 -7.69 17.26 -3.79
N VAL A 380 -6.58 17.35 -4.51
CA VAL A 380 -5.58 16.30 -4.58
C VAL A 380 -4.45 16.67 -3.64
N TYR A 381 -4.04 15.73 -2.79
CA TYR A 381 -3.07 15.97 -1.71
C TYR A 381 -2.05 14.84 -1.58
N PHE A 382 -0.80 15.21 -1.32
CA PHE A 382 0.24 14.26 -0.93
C PHE A 382 1.34 14.98 -0.12
N ASP A 383 1.99 14.29 0.81
CA ASP A 383 3.23 14.78 1.40
C ASP A 383 4.45 14.49 0.49
N PHE A 384 5.39 15.43 0.45
CA PHE A 384 6.66 15.25 -0.23
C PHE A 384 7.67 14.63 0.75
N ILE A 385 7.72 13.29 0.77
CA ILE A 385 8.61 12.46 1.62
C ILE A 385 8.57 12.82 3.13
N GLY A 386 7.42 13.26 3.63
CA GLY A 386 7.19 13.67 5.02
C GLY A 386 7.72 15.05 5.41
N LEU A 387 8.14 15.88 4.44
CA LEU A 387 8.69 17.23 4.70
C LEU A 387 7.63 18.34 4.72
N PHE A 388 6.69 18.30 3.78
CA PHE A 388 5.60 19.27 3.63
C PHE A 388 4.47 18.66 2.79
N ILE A 389 3.25 19.23 2.85
CA ILE A 389 2.11 18.79 2.03
C ILE A 389 2.02 19.64 0.76
N VAL A 390 1.75 18.98 -0.36
CA VAL A 390 1.28 19.60 -1.60
C VAL A 390 -0.24 19.41 -1.66
N THR A 391 -1.00 20.51 -1.56
CA THR A 391 -2.47 20.51 -1.73
C THR A 391 -2.86 21.29 -2.98
N LEU A 392 -3.52 20.64 -3.94
CA LEU A 392 -3.92 21.25 -5.21
C LEU A 392 -5.43 21.14 -5.41
N SER A 393 -6.10 22.25 -5.75
CA SER A 393 -7.51 22.21 -6.14
C SER A 393 -7.69 21.41 -7.42
N SER A 394 -8.85 20.77 -7.61
CA SER A 394 -9.12 20.00 -8.84
C SER A 394 -9.03 20.87 -10.09
N THR A 395 -9.47 22.13 -10.03
CA THR A 395 -9.33 23.10 -11.13
C THR A 395 -7.87 23.39 -11.48
N PHE A 396 -7.01 23.58 -10.47
CA PHE A 396 -5.57 23.79 -10.70
C PHE A 396 -4.87 22.51 -11.16
N THR A 397 -5.28 21.35 -10.65
CA THR A 397 -4.82 20.02 -11.09
C THR A 397 -5.11 19.80 -12.58
N ILE A 398 -6.33 20.11 -13.03
CA ILE A 398 -6.72 20.07 -14.45
C ILE A 398 -5.82 21.00 -15.27
N LEU A 399 -5.60 22.24 -14.82
CA LEU A 399 -4.71 23.19 -15.52
C LEU A 399 -3.28 22.64 -15.66
N VAL A 400 -2.69 22.09 -14.60
CA VAL A 400 -1.34 21.51 -14.64
C VAL A 400 -1.28 20.26 -15.53
N CYS A 401 -2.32 19.42 -15.54
CA CYS A 401 -2.43 18.28 -16.46
C CYS A 401 -2.50 18.72 -17.93
N LEU A 402 -3.29 19.74 -18.24
CA LEU A 402 -3.42 20.29 -19.61
C LEU A 402 -2.12 20.97 -20.08
N LEU A 403 -1.44 21.72 -19.20
CA LEU A 403 -0.12 22.30 -19.50
C LEU A 403 0.93 21.21 -19.75
N THR A 404 0.92 20.13 -18.95
CA THR A 404 1.82 18.98 -19.11
C THR A 404 1.55 18.23 -20.41
N LEU A 405 0.28 18.04 -20.78
CA LEU A 405 -0.10 17.50 -22.10
C LEU A 405 0.42 18.40 -23.23
N GLY A 406 0.36 19.73 -23.08
CA GLY A 406 0.98 20.69 -24.01
C GLY A 406 2.48 20.49 -24.19
N LEU A 407 3.22 20.23 -23.10
CA LEU A 407 4.65 19.92 -23.14
C LEU A 407 4.94 18.57 -23.83
N VAL A 408 4.11 17.55 -23.62
CA VAL A 408 4.23 16.27 -24.35
C VAL A 408 3.99 16.48 -25.86
N LEU A 409 2.96 17.23 -26.24
CA LEU A 409 2.68 17.53 -27.64
C LEU A 409 3.80 18.37 -28.29
N LEU A 410 4.43 19.28 -27.53
CA LEU A 410 5.61 20.04 -27.99
C LEU A 410 6.85 19.15 -28.16
N SER A 411 7.12 18.23 -27.23
CA SER A 411 8.17 17.19 -27.34
C SER A 411 8.00 16.39 -28.63
N VAL A 412 6.80 15.80 -28.80
CA VAL A 412 6.41 15.02 -29.98
C VAL A 412 6.56 15.84 -31.27
N TYR A 413 6.15 17.11 -31.26
CA TYR A 413 6.28 17.99 -32.42
C TYR A 413 7.75 18.22 -32.81
N ILE A 414 8.60 18.63 -31.87
CA ILE A 414 10.04 18.87 -32.11
C ILE A 414 10.72 17.60 -32.62
N ASN A 415 10.46 16.46 -31.96
CA ASN A 415 11.04 15.17 -32.33
C ASN A 415 10.54 14.69 -33.72
N SER A 416 9.26 14.90 -34.05
CA SER A 416 8.70 14.56 -35.37
C SER A 416 9.30 15.39 -36.51
N ARG A 417 9.65 16.66 -36.26
CA ARG A 417 10.34 17.51 -37.23
C ARG A 417 11.79 17.02 -37.45
N ALA A 418 12.51 16.70 -36.38
CA ALA A 418 13.87 16.16 -36.47
C ALA A 418 13.95 14.77 -37.14
N ALA A 419 12.87 13.99 -37.09
CA ALA A 419 12.78 12.65 -37.67
C ALA A 419 12.73 12.60 -39.20
N GLY A 420 12.40 13.70 -39.89
CA GLY A 420 12.03 13.69 -41.33
C GLY A 420 13.07 13.06 -42.28
N GLU A 421 14.36 13.26 -42.01
CA GLU A 421 15.45 12.68 -42.82
C GLU A 421 15.72 11.19 -42.52
N GLN A 422 15.20 10.67 -41.41
CA GLN A 422 15.56 9.37 -40.81
C GLN A 422 14.51 8.29 -41.08
N LEU A 423 13.26 8.69 -41.37
CA LEU A 423 12.14 7.83 -41.72
C LEU A 423 12.32 7.17 -43.10
N ALA A 424 12.00 5.88 -43.23
CA ALA A 424 11.94 5.20 -44.52
C ALA A 424 10.84 5.79 -45.43
N HIS A 425 10.95 5.56 -46.75
CA HIS A 425 9.94 6.03 -47.69
C HIS A 425 8.55 5.45 -47.35
N GLY A 426 7.49 6.26 -47.43
CA GLY A 426 6.14 5.89 -47.00
C GLY A 426 5.93 5.73 -45.48
N SER A 427 6.95 5.89 -44.64
CA SER A 427 6.82 5.81 -43.17
C SER A 427 6.60 7.19 -42.54
N SER A 428 5.69 7.27 -41.56
CA SER A 428 5.37 8.51 -40.83
C SER A 428 5.70 8.39 -39.34
N TYR A 429 6.03 9.51 -38.69
CA TYR A 429 6.36 9.55 -37.26
C TYR A 429 5.20 9.03 -36.39
N ALA A 430 3.97 9.50 -36.66
CA ALA A 430 2.76 9.01 -36.00
C ALA A 430 2.57 7.49 -36.18
N GLY A 431 2.89 6.95 -37.37
CA GLY A 431 2.87 5.51 -37.61
C GLY A 431 3.88 4.73 -36.75
N LEU A 432 5.00 5.33 -36.36
CA LEU A 432 5.94 4.73 -35.40
C LEU A 432 5.44 4.86 -33.96
N LEU A 433 4.85 5.99 -33.58
CA LEU A 433 4.28 6.19 -32.24
C LEU A 433 3.20 5.15 -31.92
N VAL A 434 2.31 4.84 -32.86
CA VAL A 434 1.29 3.78 -32.71
C VAL A 434 1.92 2.39 -32.58
N ARG A 435 2.95 2.09 -33.38
CA ARG A 435 3.69 0.80 -33.30
C ARG A 435 4.41 0.64 -31.96
N CYS A 436 5.01 1.71 -31.44
CA CYS A 436 5.67 1.70 -30.14
C CYS A 436 4.65 1.60 -29.00
N ALA A 437 3.48 2.23 -29.12
CA ALA A 437 2.43 2.14 -28.11
C ALA A 437 1.88 0.70 -28.00
N GLY A 438 1.62 0.06 -29.15
CA GLY A 438 1.26 -1.35 -29.20
C GLY A 438 2.35 -2.26 -28.62
N PHE A 439 3.62 -1.98 -28.91
CA PHE A 439 4.74 -2.70 -28.29
C PHE A 439 4.78 -2.53 -26.76
N THR A 440 4.61 -1.31 -26.24
CA THR A 440 4.64 -1.05 -24.79
C THR A 440 3.51 -1.78 -24.05
N LEU A 441 2.31 -1.83 -24.64
CA LEU A 441 1.17 -2.59 -24.10
C LEU A 441 1.43 -4.10 -24.15
N VAL A 442 1.93 -4.63 -25.26
CA VAL A 442 2.28 -6.07 -25.39
C VAL A 442 3.40 -6.46 -24.44
N ASN A 443 4.42 -5.60 -24.24
CA ASN A 443 5.48 -5.83 -23.28
C ASN A 443 4.94 -5.88 -21.84
N TYR A 444 4.04 -4.97 -21.47
CA TYR A 444 3.40 -4.99 -20.15
C TYR A 444 2.63 -6.29 -19.90
N VAL A 445 1.79 -6.72 -20.85
CA VAL A 445 1.04 -7.99 -20.76
C VAL A 445 1.98 -9.18 -20.68
N LEU A 446 3.08 -9.19 -21.44
CA LEU A 446 4.08 -10.27 -21.41
C LEU A 446 4.83 -10.31 -20.07
N CYS A 447 5.20 -9.16 -19.50
CA CYS A 447 5.81 -9.09 -18.17
C CYS A 447 4.87 -9.58 -17.08
N LEU A 448 3.59 -9.21 -17.14
CA LEU A 448 2.59 -9.70 -16.21
C LEU A 448 2.38 -11.21 -16.33
N GLY A 449 2.26 -11.73 -17.56
CA GLY A 449 2.13 -13.17 -17.80
C GLY A 449 3.33 -13.99 -17.30
N VAL A 450 4.56 -13.50 -17.49
CA VAL A 450 5.77 -14.17 -16.97
C VAL A 450 5.84 -14.12 -15.45
N ASN A 451 5.56 -12.97 -14.82
CA ASN A 451 5.60 -12.86 -13.36
C ASN A 451 4.47 -13.65 -12.67
N LEU A 452 3.28 -13.74 -13.27
CA LEU A 452 2.21 -14.63 -12.80
C LEU A 452 2.57 -16.11 -12.97
N ALA A 453 3.27 -16.48 -14.05
CA ALA A 453 3.79 -17.85 -14.20
C ALA A 453 4.88 -18.19 -13.17
N ILE A 454 5.74 -17.23 -12.80
CA ILE A 454 6.69 -17.39 -11.68
C ILE A 454 5.93 -17.60 -10.37
N ALA A 455 4.96 -16.73 -10.05
CA ALA A 455 4.12 -16.84 -8.85
C ALA A 455 3.46 -18.22 -8.72
N PHE A 456 2.71 -18.63 -9.74
CA PHE A 456 2.05 -19.94 -9.78
C PHE A 456 3.05 -21.10 -9.62
N THR A 457 4.25 -20.98 -10.22
CA THR A 457 5.31 -21.98 -10.05
C THR A 457 5.82 -22.03 -8.61
N LEU A 458 6.04 -20.88 -7.96
CA LEU A 458 6.41 -20.83 -6.53
C LEU A 458 5.31 -21.43 -5.63
N THR A 459 4.05 -21.13 -5.91
CA THR A 459 2.88 -21.73 -5.24
C THR A 459 2.92 -23.26 -5.36
N LYS A 460 3.07 -23.80 -6.58
CA LYS A 460 3.15 -25.27 -6.80
C LYS A 460 4.43 -25.91 -6.26
N MET A 461 5.53 -25.17 -6.14
CA MET A 461 6.78 -25.61 -5.50
C MET A 461 6.76 -25.48 -3.96
N ASN A 462 5.67 -25.01 -3.35
CA ASN A 462 5.56 -24.74 -1.91
C ASN A 462 6.57 -23.70 -1.41
N ARG A 463 6.81 -22.67 -2.23
CA ARG A 463 7.67 -21.51 -1.94
C ARG A 463 6.89 -20.18 -2.00
N ALA A 464 5.56 -20.25 -1.88
CA ALA A 464 4.70 -19.08 -1.73
C ALA A 464 5.05 -18.28 -0.46
N MET A 465 4.76 -16.98 -0.50
CA MET A 465 5.00 -15.98 0.54
C MET A 465 6.46 -15.78 0.94
N SER A 466 7.43 -16.20 0.12
CA SER A 466 8.87 -15.99 0.38
C SER A 466 9.25 -14.52 0.68
N TRP A 467 8.43 -13.56 0.23
CA TRP A 467 8.55 -12.13 0.49
C TRP A 467 7.92 -11.62 1.80
N TYR A 468 7.20 -12.46 2.56
CA TYR A 468 6.46 -12.06 3.77
C TYR A 468 7.41 -11.66 4.91
N GLY A 469 8.20 -12.60 5.43
CA GLY A 469 9.29 -12.30 6.37
C GLY A 469 10.43 -11.47 5.75
N ALA A 470 10.63 -11.57 4.44
CA ALA A 470 11.80 -11.03 3.75
C ALA A 470 11.44 -10.31 2.44
N HIS A 471 10.79 -9.14 2.56
CA HIS A 471 10.32 -8.26 1.47
C HIS A 471 11.33 -8.02 0.33
N LEU A 472 12.65 -8.11 0.59
CA LEU A 472 13.69 -8.00 -0.44
C LEU A 472 13.58 -9.07 -1.53
N TRP A 473 12.94 -10.24 -1.28
CA TRP A 473 12.69 -11.27 -2.29
C TRP A 473 11.83 -10.79 -3.47
N LEU A 474 11.02 -9.74 -3.30
CA LEU A 474 10.28 -9.12 -4.42
C LEU A 474 11.23 -8.64 -5.54
N VAL A 475 12.46 -8.24 -5.19
CA VAL A 475 13.46 -7.75 -6.14
C VAL A 475 13.90 -8.86 -7.12
N PRO A 476 14.49 -9.99 -6.69
CA PRO A 476 14.84 -11.06 -7.61
C PRO A 476 13.63 -11.79 -8.19
N LEU A 477 12.53 -11.97 -7.45
CA LEU A 477 11.42 -12.80 -7.94
C LEU A 477 10.56 -12.11 -9.01
N TYR A 478 10.33 -10.79 -8.91
CA TYR A 478 9.39 -10.08 -9.78
C TYR A 478 9.99 -8.85 -10.49
N ILE A 479 10.83 -8.06 -9.82
CA ILE A 479 11.39 -6.84 -10.42
C ILE A 479 12.50 -7.18 -11.44
N ILE A 480 13.39 -8.13 -11.12
CA ILE A 480 14.48 -8.51 -12.04
C ILE A 480 13.95 -9.16 -13.33
N PRO A 481 12.99 -10.12 -13.32
CA PRO A 481 12.39 -10.65 -14.54
C PRO A 481 11.69 -9.57 -15.40
N LEU A 482 10.94 -8.67 -14.78
CA LEU A 482 10.33 -7.50 -15.44
C LEU A 482 11.39 -6.65 -16.17
N LEU A 483 12.53 -6.38 -15.54
CA LEU A 483 13.63 -5.62 -16.14
C LEU A 483 14.35 -6.40 -17.26
N ILE A 484 14.65 -7.69 -17.06
CA ILE A 484 15.26 -8.56 -18.09
C ILE A 484 14.36 -8.59 -19.34
N LEU A 485 13.07 -8.79 -19.16
CA LEU A 485 12.11 -8.90 -20.24
C LEU A 485 11.93 -7.56 -20.96
N SER A 486 11.72 -6.46 -20.22
CA SER A 486 11.56 -5.12 -20.81
C SER A 486 12.82 -4.62 -21.53
N PHE A 487 14.02 -4.92 -21.01
CA PHE A 487 15.29 -4.59 -21.69
C PHE A 487 15.57 -5.49 -22.90
N SER A 488 15.21 -6.78 -22.87
CA SER A 488 15.43 -7.68 -24.01
C SER A 488 14.41 -7.46 -25.13
N SER A 489 13.14 -7.21 -24.78
CA SER A 489 12.06 -6.94 -25.73
C SER A 489 12.26 -5.63 -26.48
N ILE A 490 12.66 -4.53 -25.81
CA ILE A 490 12.89 -3.24 -26.47
C ILE A 490 14.08 -3.31 -27.43
N LEU A 491 15.14 -4.06 -27.08
CA LEU A 491 16.29 -4.31 -27.96
C LEU A 491 15.89 -5.17 -29.17
N PHE A 492 15.09 -6.21 -28.97
CA PHE A 492 14.56 -7.04 -30.06
C PHE A 492 13.65 -6.24 -31.00
N PHE A 493 12.71 -5.49 -30.45
CA PHE A 493 11.74 -4.68 -31.20
C PHE A 493 12.43 -3.59 -32.02
N THR A 494 13.37 -2.85 -31.42
CA THR A 494 14.14 -1.82 -32.13
C THR A 494 15.00 -2.40 -33.24
N HIS A 495 15.72 -3.50 -32.99
CA HIS A 495 16.61 -4.13 -33.96
C HIS A 495 15.89 -4.80 -35.14
N ASN A 496 14.83 -5.57 -34.86
CA ASN A 496 14.25 -6.52 -35.83
C ASN A 496 12.91 -6.06 -36.44
N TYR A 497 12.19 -5.14 -35.78
CA TYR A 497 10.90 -4.64 -36.25
C TYR A 497 10.99 -3.16 -36.62
N LEU A 498 11.33 -2.28 -35.68
CA LEU A 498 11.23 -0.84 -35.87
C LEU A 498 12.25 -0.30 -36.90
N ALA A 499 13.44 -0.90 -36.98
CA ALA A 499 14.45 -0.58 -38.00
C ALA A 499 13.97 -0.74 -39.45
N LYS A 500 12.93 -1.55 -39.73
CA LYS A 500 12.35 -1.71 -41.07
C LYS A 500 11.68 -0.43 -41.59
N PHE A 501 11.35 0.51 -40.71
CA PHE A 501 10.68 1.78 -41.01
C PHE A 501 11.64 2.98 -40.96
N THR A 502 12.96 2.75 -40.91
CA THR A 502 14.00 3.79 -40.87
C THR A 502 15.02 3.60 -42.01
N ARG A 503 15.81 4.63 -42.31
CA ARG A 503 16.85 4.56 -43.37
C ARG A 503 18.17 3.94 -42.90
N PHE A 504 18.33 3.63 -41.60
CA PHE A 504 19.63 3.38 -40.99
C PHE A 504 19.61 2.25 -39.95
N LYS A 505 20.73 1.51 -39.84
CA LYS A 505 20.90 0.48 -38.81
C LYS A 505 20.94 1.10 -37.41
N GLN A 506 20.45 0.37 -36.42
CA GLN A 506 20.28 0.84 -35.03
C GLN A 506 21.55 1.41 -34.40
N SER A 507 22.71 0.81 -34.69
CA SER A 507 24.00 1.11 -34.06
C SER A 507 24.57 2.52 -34.33
N THR A 508 23.98 3.30 -35.25
CA THR A 508 24.36 4.69 -35.49
C THR A 508 23.33 5.74 -35.03
N HIS A 509 22.12 5.33 -34.62
CA HIS A 509 21.01 6.27 -34.33
C HIS A 509 20.20 5.94 -33.06
N SER A 510 20.83 5.46 -32.00
CA SER A 510 20.13 5.11 -30.74
C SER A 510 19.27 6.25 -30.18
N SER A 511 19.69 7.52 -30.36
CA SER A 511 18.90 8.70 -29.97
C SER A 511 17.54 8.80 -30.69
N PHE A 512 17.44 8.37 -31.96
CA PHE A 512 16.16 8.37 -32.68
C PHE A 512 15.17 7.37 -32.08
N TYR A 513 15.61 6.12 -31.90
CA TYR A 513 14.80 5.06 -31.31
C TYR A 513 14.39 5.40 -29.87
N TYR A 514 15.28 6.04 -29.11
CA TYR A 514 14.96 6.59 -27.78
C TYR A 514 13.83 7.62 -27.84
N ASN A 515 13.93 8.65 -28.69
CA ASN A 515 12.92 9.71 -28.76
C ASN A 515 11.55 9.14 -29.16
N VAL A 516 11.47 8.30 -30.20
CA VAL A 516 10.20 7.69 -30.66
C VAL A 516 9.49 6.87 -29.56
N ILE A 517 10.25 6.06 -28.81
CA ILE A 517 9.67 5.21 -27.76
C ILE A 517 9.32 6.04 -26.51
N THR A 518 10.13 7.05 -26.19
CA THR A 518 9.85 7.98 -25.07
C THR A 518 8.59 8.79 -25.34
N ASP A 519 8.47 9.43 -26.52
CA ASP A 519 7.28 10.17 -26.94
C ASP A 519 6.02 9.28 -26.96
N SER A 520 6.14 8.05 -27.47
CA SER A 520 5.04 7.08 -27.49
C SER A 520 4.58 6.68 -26.08
N THR A 521 5.53 6.48 -25.16
CA THR A 521 5.22 6.12 -23.77
C THR A 521 4.67 7.33 -22.99
N LEU A 522 5.20 8.54 -23.23
CA LEU A 522 4.64 9.79 -22.68
C LEU A 522 3.19 10.00 -23.14
N LEU A 523 2.87 9.72 -24.41
CA LEU A 523 1.49 9.79 -24.91
C LEU A 523 0.58 8.74 -24.25
N LEU A 524 1.04 7.50 -24.09
CA LEU A 524 0.28 6.47 -23.36
C LEU A 524 0.01 6.86 -21.90
N TYR A 525 1.03 7.34 -21.18
CA TYR A 525 0.87 7.77 -19.79
C TYR A 525 0.05 9.06 -19.69
N SER A 526 0.05 9.91 -20.72
CA SER A 526 -0.85 11.06 -20.80
C SER A 526 -2.31 10.63 -20.92
N LEU A 527 -2.63 9.54 -21.63
CA LEU A 527 -3.99 8.99 -21.65
C LEU A 527 -4.43 8.49 -20.26
N ILE A 528 -3.53 7.84 -19.51
CA ILE A 528 -3.79 7.42 -18.13
C ILE A 528 -4.00 8.63 -17.21
N MET A 529 -3.13 9.64 -17.29
CA MET A 529 -3.24 10.90 -16.55
C MET A 529 -4.58 11.61 -16.84
N MET A 530 -4.97 11.71 -18.12
CA MET A 530 -6.23 12.33 -18.51
C MET A 530 -7.44 11.51 -18.03
N LEU A 531 -7.39 10.17 -18.05
CA LEU A 531 -8.44 9.32 -17.50
C LEU A 531 -8.63 9.59 -15.99
N LEU A 532 -7.56 9.54 -15.21
CA LEU A 532 -7.58 9.81 -13.76
C LEU A 532 -8.08 11.23 -13.47
N MET A 533 -7.68 12.22 -14.28
CA MET A 533 -8.15 13.61 -14.20
C MET A 533 -9.66 13.72 -14.46
N PHE A 534 -10.19 13.06 -15.51
CA PHE A 534 -11.63 13.08 -15.82
C PHE A 534 -12.48 12.34 -14.78
N THR A 535 -11.93 11.34 -14.10
CA THR A 535 -12.57 10.64 -12.98
C THR A 535 -12.34 11.30 -11.61
N TYR A 536 -11.62 12.42 -11.54
CA TYR A 536 -11.25 13.14 -10.31
C TYR A 536 -10.49 12.28 -9.27
N VAL A 537 -9.71 11.29 -9.74
CA VAL A 537 -8.93 10.36 -8.91
C VAL A 537 -7.59 10.99 -8.53
N GLY A 538 -7.28 11.08 -7.24
CA GLY A 538 -6.14 11.85 -6.73
C GLY A 538 -4.77 11.30 -7.12
N SER A 539 -4.69 10.01 -7.43
CA SER A 539 -3.53 9.29 -7.94
C SER A 539 -2.98 9.84 -9.26
N VAL A 540 -3.70 10.76 -9.94
CA VAL A 540 -3.23 11.49 -11.13
C VAL A 540 -1.85 12.14 -10.95
N MET A 541 -1.44 12.46 -9.71
CA MET A 541 -0.11 13.02 -9.41
C MET A 541 1.04 12.07 -9.75
N VAL A 542 0.82 10.74 -9.66
CA VAL A 542 1.85 9.72 -9.89
C VAL A 542 2.33 9.70 -11.36
N PRO A 543 1.45 9.60 -12.39
CA PRO A 543 1.89 9.78 -13.76
C PRO A 543 2.26 11.23 -14.07
N LEU A 544 1.56 12.24 -13.51
CA LEU A 544 1.80 13.66 -13.82
C LEU A 544 3.25 14.08 -13.58
N ILE A 545 3.83 13.76 -12.40
CA ILE A 545 5.19 14.18 -12.06
C ILE A 545 6.25 13.54 -12.98
N TRP A 546 6.03 12.29 -13.41
CA TRP A 546 6.88 11.61 -14.39
C TRP A 546 6.78 12.21 -15.79
N ILE A 547 5.56 12.46 -16.28
CA ILE A 547 5.31 13.03 -17.61
C ILE A 547 5.88 14.46 -17.68
N LEU A 548 5.71 15.26 -16.64
CA LEU A 548 6.24 16.63 -16.55
C LEU A 548 7.77 16.63 -16.60
N SER A 549 8.44 15.87 -15.73
CA SER A 549 9.91 15.77 -15.74
C SER A 549 10.47 15.30 -17.09
N LEU A 550 9.86 14.26 -17.69
CA LEU A 550 10.42 13.64 -18.89
C LEU A 550 10.07 14.35 -20.20
N SER A 551 8.95 15.07 -20.27
CA SER A 551 8.67 15.99 -21.40
C SER A 551 9.63 17.19 -21.37
N LEU A 552 9.90 17.78 -20.21
CA LEU A 552 10.92 18.83 -20.05
C LEU A 552 12.32 18.33 -20.43
N PHE A 553 12.71 17.14 -19.98
CA PHE A 553 13.96 16.49 -20.39
C PHE A 553 14.05 16.30 -21.92
N SER A 554 12.98 15.79 -22.55
CA SER A 554 12.94 15.55 -24.00
C SER A 554 13.09 16.85 -24.80
N ILE A 555 12.37 17.91 -24.40
CA ILE A 555 12.48 19.24 -25.01
C ILE A 555 13.92 19.78 -24.86
N LEU A 556 14.47 19.77 -23.64
CA LEU A 556 15.83 20.25 -23.37
C LEU A 556 16.88 19.48 -24.17
N ARG A 557 16.75 18.14 -24.24
CA ARG A 557 17.62 17.27 -25.04
C ARG A 557 17.57 17.64 -26.52
N SER A 558 16.39 17.84 -27.08
CA SER A 558 16.21 18.13 -28.50
C SER A 558 16.56 19.58 -28.89
N LEU A 559 16.56 20.51 -27.93
CA LEU A 559 17.07 21.88 -28.12
C LEU A 559 18.61 21.97 -28.04
N HIS A 560 19.29 21.09 -27.30
CA HIS A 560 20.75 21.11 -27.14
C HIS A 560 21.46 19.92 -27.83
N PRO A 561 22.08 20.13 -29.00
CA PRO A 561 22.80 19.07 -29.73
C PRO A 561 23.88 18.36 -28.90
N SER A 562 24.53 19.07 -27.98
CA SER A 562 25.53 18.51 -27.05
C SER A 562 24.94 17.43 -26.14
N LEU A 563 23.69 17.59 -25.69
CA LEU A 563 22.97 16.54 -24.95
C LEU A 563 22.58 15.41 -25.91
N SER A 564 21.90 15.74 -27.01
CA SER A 564 21.31 14.73 -27.91
C SER A 564 22.34 13.78 -28.57
N LEU A 565 23.53 14.30 -28.89
CA LEU A 565 24.62 13.58 -29.56
C LEU A 565 25.60 12.86 -28.61
N ASN A 566 25.65 13.23 -27.33
CA ASN A 566 26.50 12.56 -26.34
C ASN A 566 25.67 11.67 -25.40
N PRO A 567 25.73 10.33 -25.54
CA PRO A 567 24.97 9.42 -24.68
C PRO A 567 25.28 9.54 -23.19
N VAL A 568 26.50 9.93 -22.80
CA VAL A 568 26.85 10.13 -21.37
C VAL A 568 26.16 11.38 -20.83
N SER A 569 26.21 12.50 -21.55
CA SER A 569 25.51 13.74 -21.15
C SER A 569 23.99 13.58 -21.19
N SER A 570 23.45 12.86 -22.18
CA SER A 570 22.04 12.45 -22.20
C SER A 570 21.62 11.65 -20.97
N LEU A 571 22.42 10.65 -20.56
CA LEU A 571 22.11 9.82 -19.39
C LEU A 571 22.23 10.63 -18.08
N LEU A 572 23.27 11.44 -17.91
CA LEU A 572 23.40 12.29 -16.71
C LEU A 572 22.26 13.31 -16.61
N CYS A 573 21.82 13.88 -17.73
CA CYS A 573 20.67 14.78 -17.76
C CYS A 573 19.35 14.04 -17.48
N PHE A 574 19.14 12.84 -18.04
CA PHE A 574 17.98 12.00 -17.72
C PHE A 574 17.91 11.70 -16.22
N LEU A 575 19.05 11.32 -15.62
CA LEU A 575 19.15 11.02 -14.20
C LEU A 575 18.65 12.20 -13.36
N LEU A 576 19.12 13.43 -13.63
CA LEU A 576 18.70 14.65 -12.93
C LEU A 576 17.17 14.87 -13.00
N PHE A 577 16.55 14.78 -14.18
CA PHE A 577 15.09 14.95 -14.31
C PHE A 577 14.28 13.81 -13.70
N SER A 578 14.83 12.58 -13.69
CA SER A 578 14.17 11.39 -13.12
C SER A 578 14.27 11.29 -11.58
N LEU A 579 15.22 11.97 -10.94
CA LEU A 579 15.49 11.81 -9.51
C LEU A 579 14.29 12.18 -8.63
N VAL A 580 13.65 13.32 -8.89
CA VAL A 580 12.48 13.80 -8.13
C VAL A 580 11.26 12.86 -8.27
N PRO A 581 10.78 12.51 -9.48
CA PRO A 581 9.66 11.57 -9.61
C PRO A 581 10.00 10.16 -9.12
N TYR A 582 11.24 9.69 -9.29
CA TYR A 582 11.69 8.41 -8.70
C TYR A 582 11.67 8.45 -7.17
N MET A 583 12.13 9.53 -6.54
CA MET A 583 12.15 9.67 -5.08
C MET A 583 10.72 9.66 -4.50
N LEU A 584 9.80 10.44 -5.09
CA LEU A 584 8.40 10.47 -4.64
C LEU A 584 7.69 9.14 -4.90
N CYS A 585 7.88 8.53 -6.06
CA CYS A 585 7.24 7.25 -6.37
C CYS A 585 7.82 6.11 -5.51
N SER A 586 9.13 6.01 -5.33
CA SER A 586 9.73 4.96 -4.50
C SER A 586 9.35 5.06 -3.01
N TYR A 587 9.07 6.27 -2.51
CA TYR A 587 8.43 6.51 -1.21
C TYR A 587 7.00 5.95 -1.16
N LEU A 588 6.12 6.37 -2.09
CA LEU A 588 4.75 5.87 -2.16
C LEU A 588 4.68 4.34 -2.32
N ILE A 589 5.57 3.76 -3.14
CA ILE A 589 5.68 2.32 -3.37
C ILE A 589 6.09 1.58 -2.10
N TYR A 590 7.07 2.10 -1.34
CA TYR A 590 7.45 1.52 -0.05
C TYR A 590 6.30 1.57 0.96
N CYS A 591 5.53 2.65 1.02
CA CYS A 591 4.32 2.73 1.87
C CYS A 591 3.24 1.72 1.46
N VAL A 592 2.98 1.55 0.15
CA VAL A 592 2.03 0.53 -0.34
C VAL A 592 2.52 -0.88 -0.04
N LEU A 593 3.81 -1.18 -0.20
CA LEU A 593 4.37 -2.50 0.13
C LEU A 593 4.36 -2.79 1.64
N LEU A 594 4.63 -1.79 2.49
CA LEU A 594 4.52 -1.92 3.96
C LEU A 594 3.11 -2.31 4.41
N LEU A 595 2.08 -1.84 3.72
CA LEU A 595 0.67 -2.13 4.02
C LEU A 595 0.22 -3.47 3.43
N ILE A 596 0.48 -3.71 2.14
CA ILE A 596 -0.09 -4.86 1.42
C ILE A 596 0.63 -6.17 1.75
N VAL A 597 1.93 -6.18 2.03
CA VAL A 597 2.67 -7.42 2.37
C VAL A 597 2.10 -8.10 3.64
N PRO A 598 1.90 -7.39 4.78
CA PRO A 598 1.22 -7.96 5.94
C PRO A 598 -0.22 -8.39 5.66
N ILE A 599 -0.99 -7.63 4.87
CA ILE A 599 -2.39 -7.95 4.54
C ILE A 599 -2.50 -9.24 3.74
N MET A 600 -1.67 -9.43 2.70
CA MET A 600 -1.75 -10.60 1.83
C MET A 600 -1.48 -11.91 2.58
N GLY A 601 -0.49 -11.92 3.49
CA GLY A 601 -0.22 -13.08 4.36
C GLY A 601 -1.17 -13.28 5.54
N ARG A 602 -2.25 -12.49 5.65
CA ARG A 602 -3.35 -12.72 6.60
C ARG A 602 -4.73 -12.81 5.92
N SER A 603 -4.75 -13.04 4.61
CA SER A 603 -5.96 -12.88 3.79
C SER A 603 -6.78 -14.15 3.53
N GLY A 604 -6.30 -15.33 3.95
CA GLY A 604 -7.02 -16.61 3.84
C GLY A 604 -6.37 -17.66 2.92
N SER A 605 -6.68 -18.95 3.11
CA SER A 605 -6.13 -20.03 2.26
C SER A 605 -6.67 -20.03 0.82
N GLY A 606 -7.91 -19.57 0.62
CA GLY A 606 -8.51 -19.40 -0.70
C GLY A 606 -7.90 -18.26 -1.54
N ASN A 607 -7.04 -17.41 -0.95
CA ASN A 607 -6.48 -16.25 -1.64
C ASN A 607 -5.17 -16.55 -2.35
N HIS A 608 -5.11 -16.09 -3.60
CA HIS A 608 -3.97 -16.23 -4.50
C HIS A 608 -2.89 -15.17 -4.16
N ALA A 609 -2.40 -15.19 -2.92
CA ALA A 609 -1.58 -14.12 -2.34
C ALA A 609 -0.25 -13.90 -3.10
N GLU A 610 0.36 -14.97 -3.60
CA GLU A 610 1.59 -14.91 -4.41
C GLU A 610 1.32 -14.24 -5.77
N GLU A 611 0.21 -14.62 -6.41
CA GLU A 611 -0.22 -14.09 -7.71
C GLU A 611 -0.68 -12.62 -7.60
N VAL A 612 -1.33 -12.23 -6.49
CA VAL A 612 -1.72 -10.83 -6.23
C VAL A 612 -0.50 -9.95 -5.95
N ILE A 613 0.46 -10.41 -5.14
CA ILE A 613 1.72 -9.68 -4.92
C ILE A 613 2.53 -9.58 -6.22
N SER A 614 2.58 -10.64 -7.03
CA SER A 614 3.17 -10.63 -8.37
C SER A 614 2.51 -9.61 -9.29
N PHE A 615 1.17 -9.61 -9.37
CA PHE A 615 0.40 -8.63 -10.16
C PHE A 615 0.70 -7.19 -9.72
N LEU A 616 0.60 -6.91 -8.42
CA LEU A 616 0.78 -5.58 -7.85
C LEU A 616 2.22 -5.08 -8.06
N THR A 617 3.21 -5.91 -7.73
CA THR A 617 4.64 -5.61 -7.93
C THR A 617 4.93 -5.35 -9.41
N THR A 618 4.39 -6.19 -10.31
CA THR A 618 4.60 -6.00 -11.76
C THR A 618 3.95 -4.71 -12.26
N THR A 619 2.74 -4.39 -11.82
CA THR A 619 2.03 -3.14 -12.19
C THR A 619 2.80 -1.92 -11.70
N ILE A 620 3.14 -1.88 -10.42
CA ILE A 620 3.82 -0.76 -9.76
C ILE A 620 5.22 -0.52 -10.34
N PHE A 621 6.04 -1.57 -10.46
CA PHE A 621 7.40 -1.40 -10.98
C PHE A 621 7.43 -1.25 -12.51
N SER A 622 6.37 -1.65 -13.23
CA SER A 622 6.19 -1.23 -14.63
C SER A 622 5.95 0.26 -14.73
N LEU A 623 5.08 0.85 -13.89
CA LEU A 623 4.87 2.30 -13.85
C LEU A 623 6.17 3.06 -13.54
N LEU A 624 6.99 2.54 -12.62
CA LEU A 624 8.28 3.13 -12.26
C LEU A 624 9.33 3.03 -13.38
N PHE A 625 9.53 1.85 -13.98
CA PHE A 625 10.68 1.58 -14.86
C PHE A 625 10.40 1.64 -16.37
N ASN A 626 9.15 1.60 -16.83
CA ASN A 626 8.83 1.61 -18.27
C ASN A 626 9.33 2.91 -18.95
N LEU A 627 9.08 4.06 -18.34
CA LEU A 627 9.60 5.36 -18.79
C LEU A 627 11.14 5.48 -18.74
N MET A 628 11.81 4.62 -17.97
CA MET A 628 13.27 4.54 -17.86
C MET A 628 13.88 3.49 -18.81
N THR A 629 13.07 2.54 -19.30
CA THR A 629 13.49 1.39 -20.11
C THR A 629 14.22 1.79 -21.41
N PRO A 630 13.82 2.85 -22.15
CA PRO A 630 14.56 3.30 -23.34
C PRO A 630 16.03 3.66 -23.11
N CYS A 631 16.46 3.95 -21.88
CA CYS A 631 17.87 4.26 -21.58
C CYS A 631 18.83 3.09 -21.89
N ILE A 632 18.35 1.84 -21.94
CA ILE A 632 19.18 0.67 -22.33
C ILE A 632 19.76 0.80 -23.74
N LEU A 633 19.10 1.57 -24.63
CA LEU A 633 19.53 1.84 -26.00
C LEU A 633 20.84 2.64 -26.08
N PHE A 634 21.25 3.33 -25.00
CA PHE A 634 22.52 4.06 -24.94
C PHE A 634 23.68 3.23 -24.39
N VAL A 635 23.44 2.04 -23.84
CA VAL A 635 24.46 1.23 -23.17
C VAL A 635 25.31 0.47 -24.20
N ARG A 636 26.64 0.56 -24.12
CA ARG A 636 27.58 -0.08 -25.06
C ARG A 636 27.57 -1.61 -25.07
N SER A 637 27.05 -2.26 -24.03
CA SER A 637 26.99 -3.73 -23.94
C SER A 637 25.81 -4.19 -23.09
N PRO A 638 24.55 -4.05 -23.57
CA PRO A 638 23.37 -4.39 -22.80
C PRO A 638 23.28 -5.89 -22.50
N LYS A 639 23.91 -6.75 -23.33
CA LYS A 639 24.07 -8.18 -23.05
C LYS A 639 24.76 -8.45 -21.70
N LYS A 640 25.68 -7.60 -21.24
CA LYS A 640 26.32 -7.74 -19.91
C LYS A 640 25.35 -7.40 -18.78
N VAL A 641 24.50 -6.38 -18.97
CA VAL A 641 23.45 -6.00 -18.02
C VAL A 641 22.43 -7.13 -17.89
N LEU A 642 21.90 -7.62 -19.02
CA LEU A 642 20.98 -8.76 -19.07
C LEU A 642 21.59 -10.03 -18.43
N SER A 643 22.86 -10.33 -18.73
CA SER A 643 23.56 -11.46 -18.12
C SER A 643 23.72 -11.32 -16.61
N SER A 644 24.01 -10.12 -16.11
CA SER A 644 24.17 -9.89 -14.66
C SER A 644 22.84 -10.02 -13.92
N LEU A 645 21.77 -9.42 -14.47
CA LEU A 645 20.41 -9.55 -13.95
C LEU A 645 19.95 -11.02 -13.97
N GLY A 646 20.17 -11.72 -15.09
CA GLY A 646 19.87 -13.15 -15.22
C GLY A 646 20.61 -14.02 -14.22
N THR A 647 21.91 -13.77 -13.99
CA THR A 647 22.68 -14.47 -12.96
C THR A 647 22.08 -14.26 -11.57
N ILE A 648 21.70 -13.03 -11.21
CA ILE A 648 21.06 -12.74 -9.92
C ILE A 648 19.72 -13.49 -9.81
N PHE A 649 18.89 -13.48 -10.84
CA PHE A 649 17.62 -14.23 -10.87
C PHE A 649 17.84 -15.73 -10.66
N PHE A 650 18.67 -16.38 -11.49
CA PHE A 650 18.89 -17.83 -11.40
C PHE A 650 19.53 -18.26 -10.09
N VAL A 651 20.49 -17.50 -9.55
CA VAL A 651 21.08 -17.76 -8.22
C VAL A 651 20.04 -17.58 -7.12
N SER A 652 19.17 -16.57 -7.21
CA SER A 652 18.11 -16.33 -6.22
C SER A 652 17.08 -17.45 -6.22
N ILE A 653 16.60 -17.89 -7.39
CA ILE A 653 15.70 -19.04 -7.50
C ILE A 653 16.37 -20.33 -6.99
N LEU A 654 17.64 -20.57 -7.31
CA LEU A 654 18.38 -21.73 -6.82
C LEU A 654 18.50 -21.73 -5.29
N LEU A 655 18.83 -20.58 -4.69
CA LEU A 655 18.85 -20.43 -3.23
C LEU A 655 17.46 -20.64 -2.61
N LEU A 656 16.41 -20.07 -3.20
CA LEU A 656 15.04 -20.21 -2.70
C LEU A 656 14.55 -21.66 -2.71
N VAL A 657 14.89 -22.41 -3.75
CA VAL A 657 14.45 -23.80 -3.94
C VAL A 657 15.29 -24.78 -3.10
N LEU A 658 16.60 -24.54 -2.93
CA LEU A 658 17.52 -25.46 -2.23
C LEU A 658 17.78 -25.12 -0.75
N THR A 659 17.24 -24.02 -0.22
CA THR A 659 17.52 -23.58 1.17
C THR A 659 16.25 -23.13 1.92
N PRO A 660 16.30 -22.92 3.25
CA PRO A 660 15.20 -22.30 3.99
C PRO A 660 15.17 -20.77 3.90
N LEU A 661 16.02 -20.11 3.09
CA LEU A 661 16.06 -18.62 3.01
C LEU A 661 14.79 -17.96 2.45
N GLY A 662 13.85 -18.77 1.92
CA GLY A 662 12.51 -18.36 1.51
C GLY A 662 11.39 -18.71 2.51
N PHE A 663 11.72 -19.11 3.74
CA PHE A 663 10.69 -19.42 4.74
C PHE A 663 9.96 -18.13 5.18
N PRO A 664 8.63 -18.06 5.10
CA PRO A 664 7.89 -16.81 5.28
C PRO A 664 7.80 -16.33 6.75
N TYR A 665 7.88 -17.23 7.73
CA TYR A 665 7.45 -16.94 9.10
C TYR A 665 8.59 -16.72 10.10
N SER A 666 8.35 -15.83 11.05
CA SER A 666 9.23 -15.54 12.19
C SER A 666 8.42 -15.52 13.49
N GLY A 667 8.88 -16.28 14.48
CA GLY A 667 8.41 -16.23 15.86
C GLY A 667 9.20 -15.28 16.76
N GLU A 668 10.14 -14.49 16.21
CA GLU A 668 10.96 -13.58 17.00
C GLU A 668 10.15 -12.34 17.40
N LEU A 669 10.04 -12.06 18.70
CA LEU A 669 9.23 -10.95 19.23
C LEU A 669 9.71 -9.55 18.80
N SER A 670 10.95 -9.43 18.29
CA SER A 670 11.52 -8.18 17.75
C SER A 670 11.01 -7.85 16.34
N SER A 671 10.60 -8.88 15.59
CA SER A 671 10.30 -8.83 14.16
C SER A 671 9.41 -10.02 13.75
N PRO A 672 8.21 -10.13 14.34
CA PRO A 672 7.34 -11.29 14.12
C PRO A 672 6.69 -11.24 12.74
N THR A 673 6.68 -12.38 12.04
CA THR A 673 5.82 -12.61 10.87
C THR A 673 5.07 -13.92 11.10
N PRO A 674 3.97 -13.90 11.88
CA PRO A 674 3.30 -15.12 12.31
C PRO A 674 2.47 -15.73 11.18
N GLN A 675 2.51 -17.06 11.04
CA GLN A 675 1.41 -17.78 10.37
C GLN A 675 0.14 -17.65 11.21
N ARG A 676 -1.01 -17.49 10.56
CA ARG A 676 -2.29 -17.22 11.24
C ARG A 676 -3.31 -18.34 11.08
N TYR A 677 -4.02 -18.59 12.18
CA TYR A 677 -5.16 -19.50 12.28
C TYR A 677 -6.18 -18.86 13.22
N MET A 678 -7.46 -19.09 12.97
CA MET A 678 -8.52 -18.87 13.94
C MET A 678 -9.18 -20.22 14.22
N ILE A 679 -9.12 -20.68 15.46
CA ILE A 679 -9.56 -22.02 15.88
C ILE A 679 -10.71 -21.85 16.88
N MET A 680 -11.88 -22.36 16.53
CA MET A 680 -13.06 -22.35 17.42
C MET A 680 -13.38 -23.77 17.88
N HIS A 681 -13.64 -23.97 19.17
CA HIS A 681 -14.34 -25.17 19.63
C HIS A 681 -15.84 -24.99 19.34
N VAL A 682 -16.46 -25.96 18.65
CA VAL A 682 -17.82 -25.80 18.11
C VAL A 682 -18.68 -27.02 18.41
N ASP A 683 -19.69 -26.84 19.26
CA ASP A 683 -20.77 -27.79 19.45
C ASP A 683 -21.92 -27.51 18.46
N ARG A 684 -22.21 -28.47 17.56
CA ARG A 684 -23.29 -28.39 16.57
C ARG A 684 -24.44 -29.33 16.96
N VAL A 685 -25.56 -28.78 17.43
CA VAL A 685 -26.78 -29.55 17.77
C VAL A 685 -27.88 -29.28 16.74
N TYR A 686 -28.34 -30.33 16.08
CA TYR A 686 -29.33 -30.24 14.99
C TYR A 686 -30.69 -30.76 15.47
N HIS A 687 -31.75 -29.99 15.25
CA HIS A 687 -33.10 -30.31 15.68
C HIS A 687 -34.02 -30.65 14.51
N ASN A 688 -35.01 -31.53 14.72
CA ASN A 688 -36.01 -31.86 13.71
C ASN A 688 -36.98 -30.66 13.51
N PRO A 689 -37.07 -30.07 12.31
CA PRO A 689 -37.86 -28.85 12.06
C PRO A 689 -39.38 -29.08 12.08
N TYR A 690 -39.81 -30.34 11.91
CA TYR A 690 -41.20 -30.78 11.95
C TYR A 690 -41.32 -32.02 12.83
N SER A 691 -42.48 -32.23 13.44
CA SER A 691 -42.86 -33.54 13.97
C SER A 691 -43.13 -34.48 12.80
N ILE A 692 -42.44 -35.63 12.74
CA ILE A 692 -42.76 -36.68 11.77
C ILE A 692 -44.00 -37.43 12.29
N PRO A 693 -45.13 -37.45 11.56
CA PRO A 693 -46.25 -38.33 11.87
C PRO A 693 -45.81 -39.76 11.54
N ASP A 694 -45.61 -40.60 12.55
CA ASP A 694 -45.09 -41.94 12.33
C ASP A 694 -46.18 -42.84 11.70
N GLN A 695 -46.06 -43.06 10.39
CA GLN A 695 -46.92 -43.95 9.61
C GLN A 695 -46.20 -45.18 9.07
N LEU A 696 -44.93 -45.41 9.45
CA LEU A 696 -44.13 -46.53 8.92
C LEU A 696 -43.26 -47.26 9.97
N SER A 697 -43.07 -46.74 11.18
CA SER A 697 -42.50 -47.51 12.29
C SER A 697 -43.62 -48.24 13.05
N VAL A 698 -43.76 -49.53 12.76
CA VAL A 698 -44.77 -50.41 13.40
C VAL A 698 -44.32 -50.87 14.80
N ASN A 699 -43.07 -50.59 15.20
CA ASN A 699 -42.47 -51.05 16.46
C ASN A 699 -41.45 -50.05 17.06
N SER A 700 -41.79 -48.76 17.20
CA SER A 700 -41.04 -47.88 18.12
C SER A 700 -41.96 -46.95 18.92
N SER A 701 -41.82 -46.93 20.24
CA SER A 701 -42.64 -46.14 21.15
C SER A 701 -42.06 -44.74 21.40
N SER A 702 -41.53 -44.10 20.36
CA SER A 702 -40.79 -42.83 20.46
C SER A 702 -41.18 -41.87 19.33
N THR A 703 -42.29 -41.16 19.51
CA THR A 703 -42.65 -40.02 18.67
C THR A 703 -41.58 -38.93 18.80
N GLN A 704 -40.63 -38.86 17.86
CA GLN A 704 -39.69 -37.75 17.77
C GLN A 704 -40.42 -36.48 17.34
N GLY A 705 -40.90 -35.73 18.34
CA GLY A 705 -41.61 -34.48 18.16
C GLY A 705 -40.75 -33.39 17.51
N GLN A 706 -41.41 -32.32 17.07
CA GLN A 706 -40.74 -31.12 16.58
C GLN A 706 -39.76 -30.60 17.65
N GLY A 707 -38.54 -30.23 17.25
CA GLY A 707 -37.49 -29.80 18.18
C GLY A 707 -36.71 -30.93 18.85
N SER A 708 -37.01 -32.21 18.59
CA SER A 708 -36.15 -33.33 19.02
C SER A 708 -34.75 -33.25 18.37
N ILE A 709 -33.70 -33.65 19.09
CA ILE A 709 -32.33 -33.66 18.57
C ILE A 709 -32.19 -34.78 17.54
N ARG A 710 -31.89 -34.39 16.30
CA ARG A 710 -31.65 -35.27 15.14
C ARG A 710 -30.22 -35.79 15.10
N LYS A 711 -29.26 -34.96 15.54
CA LYS A 711 -27.81 -35.17 15.44
C LYS A 711 -27.10 -34.21 16.40
N ALA A 712 -25.96 -34.61 16.94
CA ALA A 712 -25.00 -33.71 17.58
C ALA A 712 -23.59 -33.99 17.04
N LYS A 713 -22.76 -32.96 16.94
CA LYS A 713 -21.31 -33.02 16.64
C LYS A 713 -20.58 -32.09 17.62
N SER A 714 -19.35 -32.43 17.97
CA SER A 714 -18.38 -31.51 18.57
C SER A 714 -17.03 -31.67 17.88
N GLY A 715 -16.15 -30.69 17.99
CA GLY A 715 -14.87 -30.63 17.28
C GLY A 715 -14.29 -29.23 17.20
N LEU A 716 -13.17 -29.09 16.49
CA LEU A 716 -12.53 -27.80 16.22
C LEU A 716 -12.84 -27.36 14.79
N TRP A 717 -13.31 -26.13 14.64
CA TRP A 717 -13.42 -25.45 13.36
C TRP A 717 -12.17 -24.59 13.15
N LEU A 718 -11.42 -24.90 12.10
CA LEU A 718 -10.20 -24.21 11.68
C LEU A 718 -10.53 -23.27 10.53
N ILE A 719 -10.49 -21.97 10.79
CA ILE A 719 -10.60 -20.91 9.79
C ILE A 719 -9.17 -20.58 9.33
N ASP A 720 -8.90 -20.90 8.06
CA ASP A 720 -7.58 -20.72 7.46
C ASP A 720 -7.35 -19.25 7.07
N LEU A 721 -6.43 -18.57 7.76
CA LEU A 721 -6.13 -17.15 7.52
C LEU A 721 -4.88 -16.92 6.63
N ASP A 722 -4.32 -17.97 6.05
CA ASP A 722 -3.02 -17.97 5.35
C ASP A 722 -2.99 -18.99 4.19
N VAL A 723 -2.32 -18.66 3.08
CA VAL A 723 -2.21 -19.49 1.85
C VAL A 723 -1.49 -20.83 2.04
N ASN A 724 -0.70 -20.99 3.11
CA ASN A 724 -0.04 -22.24 3.47
C ASN A 724 -0.84 -23.07 4.51
N SER A 725 -1.99 -22.57 4.98
CA SER A 725 -2.91 -23.30 5.86
C SER A 725 -3.86 -24.20 5.04
N PRO A 726 -4.27 -25.37 5.56
CA PRO A 726 -3.87 -25.99 6.83
C PRO A 726 -2.56 -26.79 6.73
N LYS A 727 -1.96 -26.87 5.54
CA LYS A 727 -0.86 -27.80 5.20
C LYS A 727 0.31 -27.79 6.19
N THR A 728 0.67 -26.64 6.75
CA THR A 728 1.75 -26.51 7.74
C THR A 728 1.43 -27.13 9.11
N ILE A 729 0.17 -27.41 9.45
CA ILE A 729 -0.24 -28.14 10.68
C ILE A 729 -0.83 -29.53 10.40
N ASP A 730 -0.99 -29.92 9.14
CA ASP A 730 -1.51 -31.23 8.72
C ASP A 730 -0.79 -32.40 9.42
N HIS A 731 0.54 -32.31 9.51
CA HIS A 731 1.40 -33.28 10.21
C HIS A 731 1.25 -33.34 11.74
N LEU A 732 0.56 -32.36 12.35
CA LEU A 732 0.26 -32.33 13.79
C LEU A 732 -1.12 -32.94 14.11
N ILE A 733 -1.96 -33.13 13.09
CA ILE A 733 -3.31 -33.68 13.22
C ILE A 733 -3.23 -35.17 12.86
N SER A 734 -3.97 -36.03 13.58
CA SER A 734 -3.98 -37.44 13.22
C SER A 734 -4.66 -37.67 11.88
N GLU A 735 -4.05 -38.49 11.03
CA GLU A 735 -4.50 -38.80 9.67
C GLU A 735 -6.01 -39.10 9.60
N GLY A 736 -6.69 -38.56 8.59
CA GLY A 736 -8.14 -38.70 8.40
C GLY A 736 -9.04 -38.00 9.43
N SER A 737 -8.48 -37.23 10.39
CA SER A 737 -9.27 -36.51 11.41
C SER A 737 -9.64 -35.07 11.03
N MET A 738 -9.07 -34.55 9.93
CA MET A 738 -9.39 -33.24 9.34
C MET A 738 -10.10 -33.43 8.00
N SER A 739 -11.13 -32.62 7.75
CA SER A 739 -11.92 -32.61 6.51
C SER A 739 -12.26 -31.19 6.06
N VAL A 740 -12.31 -30.91 4.76
CA VAL A 740 -12.74 -29.60 4.25
C VAL A 740 -14.23 -29.40 4.56
N VAL A 741 -14.61 -28.24 5.09
CA VAL A 741 -16.00 -27.95 5.50
C VAL A 741 -16.97 -28.04 4.32
N SER A 742 -16.56 -27.60 3.12
CA SER A 742 -17.37 -27.66 1.91
C SER A 742 -17.74 -29.07 1.44
N GLU A 743 -17.08 -30.11 1.98
CA GLU A 743 -17.38 -31.52 1.72
C GLU A 743 -18.29 -32.14 2.81
N ASP A 744 -18.58 -31.44 3.92
CA ASP A 744 -19.51 -31.91 4.94
C ASP A 744 -20.94 -31.93 4.40
N SER A 745 -21.57 -33.11 4.47
CA SER A 745 -22.99 -33.34 4.16
C SER A 745 -23.95 -32.28 4.70
N ASP A 746 -23.62 -31.68 5.85
CA ASP A 746 -24.43 -30.64 6.49
C ASP A 746 -24.48 -29.33 5.65
N CYS A 747 -23.49 -29.01 4.82
CA CYS A 747 -23.56 -27.88 3.86
C CYS A 747 -24.69 -27.98 2.85
N SER A 748 -25.18 -29.20 2.55
CA SER A 748 -26.28 -29.42 1.60
C SER A 748 -27.67 -29.27 2.21
N ARG A 749 -27.78 -29.11 3.53
CA ARG A 749 -29.04 -29.19 4.29
C ARG A 749 -29.24 -28.07 5.30
N GLU A 750 -28.17 -27.52 5.82
CA GLU A 750 -28.16 -26.65 6.99
C GLU A 750 -27.61 -25.27 6.62
N LEU A 751 -28.24 -24.21 7.13
CA LEU A 751 -27.72 -22.84 6.96
C LEU A 751 -26.28 -22.76 7.49
N TYR A 752 -25.38 -22.15 6.73
CA TYR A 752 -23.97 -22.02 7.07
C TYR A 752 -23.26 -23.37 7.37
N CYS A 753 -23.70 -24.46 6.75
CA CYS A 753 -23.23 -25.84 7.06
C CYS A 753 -23.46 -26.28 8.52
N GLY A 754 -24.34 -25.59 9.25
CA GLY A 754 -24.54 -25.75 10.69
C GLY A 754 -23.37 -25.22 11.54
N LEU A 755 -22.48 -24.39 10.99
CA LEU A 755 -21.40 -23.72 11.72
C LEU A 755 -21.87 -22.36 12.29
N PRO A 756 -21.25 -21.88 13.39
CA PRO A 756 -21.58 -20.58 13.96
C PRO A 756 -21.12 -19.45 13.03
N TYR A 757 -22.06 -18.78 12.39
CA TYR A 757 -21.78 -17.64 11.49
C TYR A 757 -21.37 -16.39 12.30
N PHE A 758 -20.09 -16.29 12.63
CA PHE A 758 -19.51 -15.16 13.37
C PHE A 758 -18.80 -14.14 12.46
N LEU A 759 -18.29 -14.58 11.30
CA LEU A 759 -17.62 -13.70 10.33
C LEU A 759 -18.59 -13.26 9.22
N PRO A 760 -18.59 -11.99 8.78
CA PRO A 760 -19.48 -11.45 7.73
C PRO A 760 -19.04 -11.85 6.30
N VAL A 761 -18.42 -13.02 6.17
CA VAL A 761 -17.77 -13.52 4.95
C VAL A 761 -18.19 -14.97 4.72
N TYR A 762 -19.43 -15.16 4.26
CA TYR A 762 -20.00 -16.46 3.92
C TYR A 762 -19.11 -17.26 2.95
N THR A 763 -18.47 -16.58 2.00
CA THR A 763 -17.54 -17.18 1.04
C THR A 763 -16.34 -17.86 1.69
N PHE A 764 -15.89 -17.42 2.88
CA PHE A 764 -14.78 -18.05 3.59
C PHE A 764 -15.13 -19.45 4.11
N ILE A 765 -16.39 -19.75 4.47
CA ILE A 765 -16.79 -21.04 5.07
C ILE A 765 -16.34 -22.23 4.22
N PHE A 766 -16.42 -22.11 2.89
CA PHE A 766 -16.04 -23.16 1.94
C PHE A 766 -14.53 -23.44 1.87
N HIS A 767 -13.72 -22.53 2.42
CA HIS A 767 -12.26 -22.58 2.56
C HIS A 767 -11.83 -22.71 4.03
N THR A 768 -12.59 -23.48 4.82
CA THR A 768 -12.27 -23.82 6.20
C THR A 768 -12.24 -25.32 6.42
N HIS A 769 -11.61 -25.76 7.50
CA HIS A 769 -11.44 -27.17 7.84
C HIS A 769 -12.14 -27.52 9.16
N TRP A 770 -12.70 -28.71 9.22
CA TRP A 770 -13.27 -29.30 10.43
C TRP A 770 -12.35 -30.40 10.94
N ILE A 771 -11.95 -30.32 12.21
CA ILE A 771 -11.18 -31.36 12.89
C ILE A 771 -12.13 -32.06 13.86
N GLN A 772 -12.39 -33.34 13.61
CA GLN A 772 -13.38 -34.11 14.36
C GLN A 772 -12.81 -34.57 15.71
N ASP A 773 -13.48 -34.21 16.82
CA ASP A 773 -13.17 -34.83 18.11
C ASP A 773 -13.54 -36.32 18.06
N ARG A 774 -12.67 -37.16 18.64
CA ARG A 774 -12.86 -38.61 18.76
C ARG A 774 -13.91 -38.97 19.82
N VAL A 775 -14.27 -38.05 20.72
CA VAL A 775 -15.32 -38.22 21.72
C VAL A 775 -16.21 -36.98 21.75
N TYR A 776 -17.53 -37.13 21.75
CA TYR A 776 -18.43 -35.99 22.02
C TYR A 776 -18.30 -35.60 23.50
N THR A 777 -17.45 -34.61 23.77
CA THR A 777 -17.09 -34.16 25.12
C THR A 777 -17.59 -32.72 25.33
N PRO A 778 -18.89 -32.50 25.63
CA PRO A 778 -19.40 -31.16 25.86
C PRO A 778 -18.73 -30.55 27.10
N LEU A 779 -17.84 -29.59 26.88
CA LEU A 779 -17.03 -28.94 27.92
C LEU A 779 -17.89 -27.94 28.72
N GLY A 780 -18.71 -28.47 29.62
CA GLY A 780 -19.61 -27.69 30.50
C GLY A 780 -18.94 -26.79 31.54
N VAL A 781 -17.61 -26.61 31.45
CA VAL A 781 -16.78 -25.75 32.32
C VAL A 781 -15.67 -25.16 31.45
N PRO A 782 -15.32 -23.86 31.57
CA PRO A 782 -14.13 -23.30 30.92
C PRO A 782 -12.86 -24.08 31.28
N LEU A 783 -12.06 -24.43 30.27
CA LEU A 783 -10.78 -25.11 30.48
C LEU A 783 -9.69 -24.10 30.85
N ASP A 784 -9.09 -24.25 32.03
CA ASP A 784 -7.84 -23.60 32.41
C ASP A 784 -6.67 -24.26 31.65
N LEU A 785 -6.47 -23.85 30.39
CA LEU A 785 -5.47 -24.40 29.46
C LEU A 785 -4.06 -23.96 29.82
N LYS A 786 -3.51 -24.57 30.88
CA LYS A 786 -2.11 -24.39 31.26
C LYS A 786 -1.16 -25.04 30.25
N LEU A 787 -0.19 -24.26 29.76
CA LEU A 787 0.93 -24.75 28.97
C LEU A 787 1.77 -25.76 29.78
N THR A 788 1.56 -27.05 29.54
CA THR A 788 2.25 -28.16 30.23
C THR A 788 3.66 -28.40 29.71
N TYR A 789 3.88 -28.19 28.41
CA TYR A 789 5.14 -28.44 27.72
C TYR A 789 5.31 -27.49 26.53
N LYS A 790 6.56 -27.17 26.20
CA LYS A 790 6.91 -26.39 25.01
C LYS A 790 8.16 -27.00 24.36
N HIS A 791 7.97 -27.68 23.23
CA HIS A 791 9.09 -28.08 22.37
C HIS A 791 9.52 -26.89 21.50
N VAL A 792 10.79 -26.87 21.10
CA VAL A 792 11.34 -25.91 20.12
C VAL A 792 12.30 -26.69 19.24
N GLU A 793 11.82 -27.13 18.08
CA GLU A 793 12.60 -27.96 17.17
C GLU A 793 13.54 -27.11 16.31
N PRO A 794 14.86 -27.41 16.30
CA PRO A 794 15.76 -26.81 15.33
C PRO A 794 15.41 -27.32 13.93
N TRP A 795 15.06 -26.42 13.01
CA TRP A 795 14.68 -26.68 11.61
C TRP A 795 15.79 -27.30 10.71
N ASN A 796 16.82 -27.91 11.31
CA ASN A 796 18.05 -28.40 10.67
C ASN A 796 18.22 -29.92 10.72
N GLN A 797 17.21 -30.70 11.13
CA GLN A 797 17.20 -32.16 10.93
C GLN A 797 16.08 -32.55 9.98
N VAL A 798 16.46 -32.71 8.70
CA VAL A 798 15.66 -33.46 7.73
C VAL A 798 15.64 -34.91 8.19
N ASP A 799 14.45 -35.47 8.38
CA ASP A 799 14.26 -36.82 8.89
C ASP A 799 14.90 -37.86 7.94
N GLN A 800 15.86 -38.63 8.44
CA GLN A 800 16.47 -39.77 7.75
C GLN A 800 16.01 -41.12 8.34
N SER A 801 15.02 -41.11 9.23
CA SER A 801 14.63 -42.22 10.11
C SER A 801 13.42 -43.02 9.60
N ASN A 802 13.29 -43.20 8.28
CA ASN A 802 12.26 -44.08 7.70
C ASN A 802 12.82 -44.90 6.54
N ASN A 803 13.74 -45.83 6.86
CA ASN A 803 14.25 -46.82 5.90
C ASN A 803 14.89 -48.07 6.56
N THR A 804 14.15 -48.72 7.48
CA THR A 804 14.41 -50.09 7.99
C THR A 804 13.10 -50.78 8.30
#